data_AF-A0A924W171-F1
#
_entry.id   AF-A0A924W171-F1
#
_cell.length_a   1.000
_cell.length_b   1.000
_cell.length_c   1.000
_cell.angle_alpha   90.00
_cell.angle_beta   90.00
_cell.angle_gamma   90.00
#
_symmetry.space_group_name_H-M   'P 1'
#
loop_
_entity.id
_entity.type
_entity.pdbx_description
1 polymer ?
#
loop_
_entity_poly.entity_id
_entity_poly.type
_entity_poly.pdbx_seq_one_letter_code
_entity_poly.pdbx_strand_id
1 'polypeptide(L)'
;MTRNRGLYVMALVAFVLVCSRADAHEFRTRFVRWDGAAWLPISSGTFFGTRGVPYRIRVEVGVFDDAAGAAPAGGLVGWNAGRISTTGGSTSRSPGRLSPFVFASSPDSNGLPGGDPFTCLTQINATLGTQSPAWGCSAGTPLPRPTAVVRGVNTYVQLYEFTTTPGVGSHTIAIGGNLIAATQWQALGTPVPPDCPSGTPGSIIYAPVPTAPIAFTETLRIVIQPQMQTRFAVWNGAEFVPLCDDTLHAVAGSSYRIRLQFGVFDTISLPAPAGGFVGWNSGTITTTGGTNSRTPGRLSPFNFFPGGNGAPAANPFTALTGIEAAVGSQSPPWTCTPAGAAPPPPPATIRARNTFINAYEITTLAGPTSYTLTFGGNLVAADSWQTVGPVIPPACGVPGDPDDDAPGSITYAPLSLPAEALSRTLRVQVGAPVADCLGDGVPDTCQSNFTERLYTLTGTSAGTPWSWCISSPRFPSVCNLSVPGVAAGQSALAVATAFAASINAQACCDAQLFAVAGVYSGTTYLVVRVASQEAGDTPFDLCVGPGGGPATCCPVMPLSFCDFNPRLTRLATHGQDCNANGHDDSIDIITGASADVNDDGIPDDCQPAPCPADFNHSGAVTSQDFFDFIAAFFNNTPGSDFNNDGQTTSQDFFDFIVAFFAGC
;
A
#
# COMPACT_ATOMS: atom_id res chain seq x y z
N MET A 1 78.34 -40.03 11.31
CA MET A 1 77.23 -39.25 10.73
C MET A 1 76.05 -39.29 11.70
N THR A 2 75.77 -38.14 12.29
CA THR A 2 74.77 -37.86 13.32
C THR A 2 73.37 -37.69 12.75
N ARG A 3 72.34 -38.35 13.32
CA ARG A 3 71.22 -37.65 14.00
C ARG A 3 70.19 -38.64 14.58
N ASN A 4 69.94 -38.47 15.87
CA ASN A 4 68.87 -39.04 16.67
C ASN A 4 67.48 -38.83 16.05
N ARG A 5 66.64 -39.87 16.07
CA ARG A 5 65.18 -39.76 15.90
C ARG A 5 64.51 -40.09 17.24
N GLY A 6 63.92 -39.06 17.85
CA GLY A 6 63.03 -39.18 19.00
C GLY A 6 61.55 -39.17 18.58
N LEU A 7 60.79 -40.04 19.24
CA LEU A 7 59.34 -40.20 19.35
C LEU A 7 58.44 -39.02 18.92
N TYR A 8 57.38 -39.34 18.18
CA TYR A 8 56.05 -38.78 18.40
C TYR A 8 55.01 -39.92 18.46
N VAL A 9 54.25 -39.92 19.54
CA VAL A 9 53.17 -40.85 19.89
C VAL A 9 51.95 -40.55 19.01
N MET A 10 51.47 -41.53 18.24
CA MET A 10 50.16 -41.47 17.58
C MET A 10 49.13 -42.12 18.51
N ALA A 11 48.18 -41.33 18.98
CA ALA A 11 47.04 -41.77 19.78
C ALA A 11 46.05 -42.57 18.92
N LEU A 12 45.71 -43.77 19.38
CA LEU A 12 44.68 -44.63 18.80
C LEU A 12 43.30 -44.10 19.24
N VAL A 13 42.60 -43.37 18.36
CA VAL A 13 41.19 -42.97 18.59
C VAL A 13 40.28 -44.06 18.05
N ALA A 14 39.60 -44.77 18.95
CA ALA A 14 38.52 -45.68 18.60
C ALA A 14 37.30 -44.87 18.12
N PHE A 15 37.03 -44.90 16.82
CA PHE A 15 35.76 -44.45 16.27
C PHE A 15 34.66 -45.48 16.62
N VAL A 16 33.89 -45.21 17.66
CA VAL A 16 32.56 -45.81 17.80
C VAL A 16 31.68 -45.14 16.76
N LEU A 17 31.39 -45.87 15.68
CA LEU A 17 30.40 -45.47 14.68
C LEU A 17 29.03 -45.51 15.36
N VAL A 18 28.56 -44.37 15.87
CA VAL A 18 27.15 -44.19 16.20
C VAL A 18 26.43 -44.04 14.86
N CYS A 19 25.91 -45.15 14.32
CA CYS A 19 24.90 -45.06 13.27
C CYS A 19 23.71 -44.30 13.85
N SER A 20 23.55 -43.03 13.46
CA SER A 20 22.26 -42.35 13.53
C SER A 20 21.26 -43.25 12.78
N ARG A 21 20.19 -43.68 13.45
CA ARG A 21 19.06 -44.31 12.76
C ARG A 21 18.59 -43.30 11.70
N ALA A 22 18.76 -43.64 10.43
CA ALA A 22 18.07 -42.94 9.37
C ALA A 22 16.58 -43.25 9.54
N ASP A 23 15.77 -42.24 9.84
CA ASP A 23 14.32 -42.39 9.83
C ASP A 23 13.88 -42.71 8.39
N ALA A 24 12.95 -43.65 8.24
CA ALA A 24 12.54 -44.22 6.95
C ALA A 24 11.43 -43.41 6.25
N HIS A 25 11.38 -42.10 6.49
CA HIS A 25 10.39 -41.15 5.97
C HIS A 25 10.84 -39.72 6.24
N GLU A 26 10.26 -38.76 5.52
CA GLU A 26 10.51 -37.34 5.75
C GLU A 26 9.23 -36.55 6.07
N PHE A 27 9.34 -35.58 6.97
CA PHE A 27 8.32 -34.55 7.14
C PHE A 27 8.60 -33.40 6.17
N ARG A 28 7.57 -32.94 5.48
CA ARG A 28 7.64 -31.72 4.66
C ARG A 28 6.71 -30.66 5.23
N THR A 29 7.20 -29.43 5.24
CA THR A 29 6.54 -28.24 5.75
C THR A 29 6.49 -27.19 4.65
N ARG A 30 5.39 -26.43 4.57
CA ARG A 30 5.29 -25.29 3.65
C ARG A 30 4.34 -24.22 4.16
N PHE A 31 4.54 -23.00 3.68
CA PHE A 31 3.56 -21.93 3.80
C PHE A 31 2.70 -21.83 2.55
N VAL A 32 1.42 -21.51 2.73
CA VAL A 32 0.52 -21.14 1.64
C VAL A 32 -0.15 -19.81 1.96
N ARG A 33 -0.39 -18.97 0.94
CA ARG A 33 -1.06 -17.67 1.06
C ARG A 33 -2.42 -17.67 0.37
N TRP A 34 -3.36 -16.90 0.89
CA TRP A 34 -4.64 -16.63 0.22
C TRP A 34 -4.48 -15.51 -0.82
N ASP A 35 -5.02 -15.71 -2.02
CA ASP A 35 -5.01 -14.70 -3.10
C ASP A 35 -6.39 -14.08 -3.39
N GLY A 36 -7.44 -14.51 -2.67
CA GLY A 36 -8.83 -14.12 -2.93
C GLY A 36 -9.69 -15.26 -3.47
N ALA A 37 -9.09 -16.26 -4.12
CA ALA A 37 -9.78 -17.39 -4.73
C ALA A 37 -9.25 -18.75 -4.27
N ALA A 38 -7.93 -18.87 -4.06
CA ALA A 38 -7.24 -20.11 -3.73
C ALA A 38 -6.08 -19.92 -2.75
N TRP A 39 -5.58 -21.05 -2.23
CA TRP A 39 -4.37 -21.11 -1.42
C TRP A 39 -3.17 -21.47 -2.29
N LEU A 40 -2.21 -20.54 -2.40
CA LEU A 40 -1.02 -20.69 -3.23
C LEU A 40 0.23 -21.00 -2.40
N PRO A 41 1.04 -22.01 -2.75
CA PRO A 41 2.26 -22.34 -2.03
C PRO A 41 3.35 -21.28 -2.20
N ILE A 42 4.08 -21.01 -1.11
CA ILE A 42 5.26 -20.14 -1.08
C ILE A 42 6.49 -21.01 -1.16
N SER A 43 7.03 -21.18 -2.37
CA SER A 43 8.06 -22.19 -2.67
C SER A 43 9.46 -21.91 -2.10
N SER A 44 9.79 -20.65 -1.81
CA SER A 44 11.13 -20.23 -1.35
C SER A 44 11.17 -19.80 0.11
N GLY A 45 10.07 -19.97 0.85
CA GLY A 45 9.90 -19.36 2.17
C GLY A 45 9.94 -17.82 2.14
N THR A 46 9.93 -17.20 0.96
CA THR A 46 9.95 -15.75 0.79
C THR A 46 8.89 -15.30 -0.20
N PHE A 47 8.18 -14.22 0.08
CA PHE A 47 7.38 -13.53 -0.92
C PHE A 47 7.43 -12.01 -0.74
N PHE A 48 7.06 -11.29 -1.80
CA PHE A 48 7.01 -9.83 -1.79
C PHE A 48 5.64 -9.35 -1.35
N GLY A 49 5.63 -8.48 -0.34
CA GLY A 49 4.41 -7.93 0.24
C GLY A 49 4.43 -6.41 0.30
N THR A 50 3.26 -5.83 0.49
CA THR A 50 3.04 -4.40 0.65
C THR A 50 2.88 -4.09 2.14
N ARG A 51 3.52 -3.01 2.63
CA ARG A 51 3.38 -2.57 4.03
C ARG A 51 1.91 -2.29 4.35
N GLY A 52 1.44 -2.71 5.52
CA GLY A 52 0.07 -2.40 5.98
C GLY A 52 -1.03 -3.24 5.32
N VAL A 53 -0.73 -4.00 4.27
CA VAL A 53 -1.69 -4.93 3.67
C VAL A 53 -1.70 -6.24 4.47
N PRO A 54 -2.85 -6.68 5.00
CA PRO A 54 -2.96 -7.93 5.72
C PRO A 54 -2.90 -9.13 4.75
N TYR A 55 -2.04 -10.10 5.05
CA TYR A 55 -1.95 -11.36 4.33
C TYR A 55 -2.42 -12.52 5.20
N ARG A 56 -3.34 -13.34 4.67
CA ARG A 56 -3.74 -14.60 5.31
C ARG A 56 -2.81 -15.73 4.87
N ILE A 57 -2.19 -16.39 5.85
CA ILE A 57 -1.17 -17.42 5.65
C ILE A 57 -1.57 -18.69 6.42
N ARG A 58 -1.36 -19.86 5.82
CA ARG A 58 -1.44 -21.16 6.49
C ARG A 58 -0.11 -21.89 6.49
N VAL A 59 0.10 -22.65 7.56
CA VAL A 59 1.15 -23.66 7.69
C VAL A 59 0.57 -25.01 7.31
N GLU A 60 1.22 -25.67 6.35
CA GLU A 60 0.86 -27.00 5.91
C GLU A 60 2.00 -27.99 6.15
N VAL A 61 1.66 -29.18 6.60
CA VAL A 61 2.61 -30.25 6.96
C VAL A 61 2.13 -31.59 6.43
N GLY A 62 3.04 -32.45 6.02
CA GLY A 62 2.77 -33.84 5.68
C GLY A 62 3.96 -34.74 5.98
N VAL A 63 3.72 -36.05 5.96
CA VAL A 63 4.75 -37.08 6.04
C VAL A 63 4.78 -37.87 4.74
N PHE A 64 5.96 -38.00 4.16
CA PHE A 64 6.17 -38.48 2.79
C PHE A 64 7.14 -39.65 2.75
N ASP A 65 6.93 -40.52 1.76
CA ASP A 65 7.89 -41.56 1.41
C ASP A 65 9.23 -40.90 1.03
N ASP A 66 10.34 -41.51 1.46
CA ASP A 66 11.69 -41.08 1.10
C ASP A 66 12.54 -42.26 0.58
N ALA A 67 13.83 -42.03 0.37
CA ALA A 67 14.74 -43.07 -0.14
C ALA A 67 14.99 -44.21 0.86
N ALA A 68 14.69 -44.00 2.15
CA ALA A 68 14.91 -44.95 3.23
C ALA A 68 13.64 -45.77 3.57
N GLY A 69 12.45 -45.30 3.20
CA GLY A 69 11.22 -46.10 3.29
C GLY A 69 9.92 -45.34 3.04
N ALA A 70 8.81 -46.02 3.32
CA ALA A 70 7.47 -45.47 3.16
C ALA A 70 7.05 -44.63 4.38
N ALA A 71 6.24 -43.60 4.13
CA ALA A 71 5.57 -42.81 5.12
C ALA A 71 4.78 -43.71 6.10
N PRO A 72 4.76 -43.37 7.40
CA PRO A 72 3.98 -44.08 8.40
C PRO A 72 2.50 -44.17 8.00
N ALA A 73 1.94 -45.39 7.97
CA ALA A 73 0.58 -45.64 7.50
C ALA A 73 -0.52 -44.98 8.35
N GLY A 74 -0.21 -44.65 9.61
CA GLY A 74 -1.10 -43.90 10.50
C GLY A 74 -1.11 -42.39 10.22
N GLY A 75 -0.19 -41.87 9.41
CA GLY A 75 -0.11 -40.48 8.97
C GLY A 75 0.35 -39.50 10.02
N LEU A 76 0.21 -38.20 9.72
CA LEU A 76 0.55 -37.12 10.64
C LEU A 76 -0.39 -37.13 11.85
N VAL A 77 0.16 -37.19 13.05
CA VAL A 77 -0.59 -37.08 14.31
C VAL A 77 -0.68 -35.62 14.73
N GLY A 78 0.42 -34.87 14.61
CA GLY A 78 0.34 -33.42 14.72
C GLY A 78 1.62 -32.71 15.16
N TRP A 79 1.43 -31.52 15.74
CA TRP A 79 2.47 -30.55 16.10
C TRP A 79 2.49 -30.33 17.61
N ASN A 80 3.57 -30.78 18.25
CA ASN A 80 3.81 -30.65 19.68
C ASN A 80 4.84 -29.54 19.97
N ALA A 81 4.72 -28.87 21.11
CA ALA A 81 5.59 -27.77 21.55
C ALA A 81 5.76 -26.66 20.49
N GLY A 82 4.64 -26.19 19.94
CA GLY A 82 4.67 -25.19 18.87
C GLY A 82 5.13 -23.81 19.32
N ARG A 83 6.03 -23.22 18.53
CA ARG A 83 6.50 -21.83 18.64
C ARG A 83 6.23 -21.07 17.35
N ILE A 84 5.89 -19.80 17.49
CA ILE A 84 5.87 -18.83 16.39
C ILE A 84 6.59 -17.58 16.89
N SER A 85 7.53 -17.04 16.14
CA SER A 85 8.17 -15.76 16.45
C SER A 85 8.10 -14.85 15.25
N THR A 86 7.73 -13.60 15.47
CA THR A 86 7.56 -12.61 14.42
C THR A 86 8.41 -11.39 14.69
N THR A 87 8.95 -10.79 13.63
CA THR A 87 9.75 -9.56 13.71
C THR A 87 9.43 -8.68 12.52
N GLY A 88 9.29 -7.37 12.72
CA GLY A 88 9.13 -6.39 11.62
C GLY A 88 7.69 -6.07 11.21
N GLY A 89 6.69 -6.42 12.02
CA GLY A 89 5.27 -6.20 11.71
C GLY A 89 4.34 -6.81 12.76
N SER A 90 3.02 -6.74 12.52
CA SER A 90 2.02 -7.35 13.38
C SER A 90 1.55 -8.68 12.81
N THR A 91 1.34 -9.66 13.67
CA THR A 91 0.80 -10.96 13.29
C THR A 91 -0.22 -11.36 14.32
N SER A 92 -1.43 -11.62 13.86
CA SER A 92 -2.55 -12.04 14.68
C SER A 92 -3.05 -13.39 14.21
N ARG A 93 -3.57 -14.19 15.15
CA ARG A 93 -4.29 -15.41 14.82
C ARG A 93 -5.50 -15.08 13.93
N SER A 94 -5.76 -15.91 12.93
CA SER A 94 -7.05 -15.90 12.22
C SER A 94 -8.07 -16.75 12.99
N PRO A 95 -9.25 -16.21 13.35
CA PRO A 95 -10.31 -17.00 13.97
C PRO A 95 -10.78 -18.12 13.04
N GLY A 96 -11.15 -19.26 13.61
CA GLY A 96 -11.73 -20.38 12.86
C GLY A 96 -10.99 -21.71 13.03
N ARG A 97 -11.74 -22.79 12.79
CA ARG A 97 -11.27 -24.18 12.86
C ARG A 97 -10.67 -24.59 11.53
N LEU A 98 -9.46 -25.14 11.55
CA LEU A 98 -8.86 -25.76 10.38
C LEU A 98 -9.23 -27.23 10.34
N SER A 99 -9.96 -27.64 9.29
CA SER A 99 -10.14 -29.05 8.93
C SER A 99 -8.77 -29.59 8.49
N PRO A 100 -8.32 -30.78 8.97
CA PRO A 100 -9.20 -31.92 9.20
C PRO A 100 -9.12 -32.63 10.57
N PHE A 101 -8.53 -32.02 11.60
CA PHE A 101 -8.39 -32.65 12.92
C PHE A 101 -9.54 -32.25 13.84
N VAL A 102 -10.40 -33.22 14.19
CA VAL A 102 -11.69 -32.95 14.86
C VAL A 102 -11.63 -33.11 16.39
N PHE A 103 -10.46 -33.45 16.96
CA PHE A 103 -10.31 -33.87 18.37
C PHE A 103 -10.16 -32.73 19.38
N ALA A 104 -10.30 -31.49 18.92
CA ALA A 104 -10.08 -30.32 19.76
C ALA A 104 -11.24 -30.11 20.75
N SER A 105 -10.92 -29.86 22.02
CA SER A 105 -11.89 -29.81 23.13
C SER A 105 -12.78 -28.56 23.15
N SER A 106 -12.58 -27.62 22.22
CA SER A 106 -13.34 -26.37 22.11
C SER A 106 -13.46 -25.91 20.65
N PRO A 107 -14.58 -25.26 20.23
CA PRO A 107 -14.72 -24.58 18.94
C PRO A 107 -13.60 -23.58 18.63
N ASP A 108 -12.97 -23.03 19.67
CA ASP A 108 -11.90 -22.04 19.59
C ASP A 108 -10.50 -22.64 19.51
N SER A 109 -10.37 -23.97 19.54
CA SER A 109 -9.07 -24.62 19.43
C SER A 109 -8.48 -24.32 18.06
N ASN A 110 -7.38 -23.58 18.02
CA ASN A 110 -6.48 -23.39 16.89
C ASN A 110 -5.14 -22.81 17.37
N GLY A 111 -4.75 -23.08 18.62
CA GLY A 111 -3.66 -22.38 19.30
C GLY A 111 -4.11 -21.07 19.95
N LEU A 112 -4.15 -20.98 21.29
CA LEU A 112 -4.18 -19.72 22.02
C LEU A 112 -2.74 -19.33 22.39
N PRO A 113 -2.24 -18.14 22.02
CA PRO A 113 -1.01 -17.62 22.61
C PRO A 113 -1.20 -17.44 24.11
N GLY A 114 -0.30 -18.01 24.92
CA GLY A 114 -0.27 -17.76 26.37
C GLY A 114 0.13 -16.32 26.75
N GLY A 115 0.53 -15.50 25.77
CA GLY A 115 0.95 -14.10 25.88
C GLY A 115 1.69 -13.64 24.62
N ASP A 116 1.83 -12.32 24.45
CA ASP A 116 2.65 -11.67 23.41
C ASP A 116 4.07 -11.39 23.97
N PRO A 117 5.17 -11.74 23.27
CA PRO A 117 5.24 -12.50 22.01
C PRO A 117 4.98 -14.00 22.21
N PHE A 118 4.55 -14.65 21.12
CA PHE A 118 4.10 -16.04 20.95
C PHE A 118 5.15 -17.12 21.32
N THR A 119 5.68 -17.09 22.53
CA THR A 119 6.75 -17.98 23.00
C THR A 119 6.26 -19.42 23.27
N CYS A 120 4.95 -19.64 23.36
CA CYS A 120 4.33 -20.97 23.45
C CYS A 120 2.89 -20.96 22.94
N LEU A 121 2.51 -21.96 22.13
CA LEU A 121 1.14 -22.20 21.70
C LEU A 121 0.46 -23.26 22.60
N THR A 122 -0.72 -22.96 23.13
CA THR A 122 -1.57 -23.93 23.84
C THR A 122 -2.81 -24.27 23.01
N GLN A 123 -3.39 -25.47 23.13
CA GLN A 123 -4.61 -25.85 22.38
C GLN A 123 -4.45 -25.83 20.83
N ILE A 124 -3.29 -26.24 20.31
CA ILE A 124 -3.09 -26.39 18.86
C ILE A 124 -4.03 -27.49 18.34
N ASN A 125 -4.67 -27.24 17.18
CA ASN A 125 -5.59 -28.19 16.53
C ASN A 125 -4.97 -29.56 16.20
N ALA A 126 -3.66 -29.68 16.29
CA ALA A 126 -2.87 -30.87 16.02
C ALA A 126 -2.26 -31.47 17.31
N THR A 127 -2.92 -31.31 18.46
CA THR A 127 -2.45 -31.92 19.71
C THR A 127 -2.61 -33.44 19.64
N LEU A 128 -1.57 -34.19 20.04
CA LEU A 128 -1.58 -35.65 20.13
C LEU A 128 -2.81 -36.13 20.90
N GLY A 129 -3.66 -36.95 20.28
CA GLY A 129 -4.91 -37.36 20.92
C GLY A 129 -5.52 -38.62 20.33
N THR A 130 -6.45 -39.20 21.08
CA THR A 130 -7.26 -40.35 20.66
C THR A 130 -8.42 -39.91 19.76
N GLN A 131 -8.78 -40.75 18.80
CA GLN A 131 -9.99 -40.55 17.99
C GLN A 131 -11.15 -41.33 18.60
N SER A 132 -12.31 -40.70 18.79
CA SER A 132 -13.49 -41.36 19.35
C SER A 132 -14.69 -41.32 18.39
N PRO A 133 -14.61 -41.95 17.20
CA PRO A 133 -15.73 -41.94 16.26
C PRO A 133 -16.91 -42.74 16.80
N ALA A 134 -18.11 -42.18 16.66
CA ALA A 134 -19.37 -42.89 16.88
C ALA A 134 -19.95 -43.34 15.54
N TRP A 135 -20.76 -44.41 15.54
CA TRP A 135 -21.48 -44.84 14.35
C TRP A 135 -22.89 -45.32 14.68
N GLY A 136 -23.80 -45.10 13.74
CA GLY A 136 -25.22 -45.38 13.90
C GLY A 136 -25.68 -46.66 13.21
N CYS A 137 -26.98 -46.74 13.03
CA CYS A 137 -27.65 -47.83 12.32
C CYS A 137 -28.33 -47.31 11.05
N SER A 138 -28.53 -48.19 10.09
CA SER A 138 -29.38 -47.96 8.92
C SER A 138 -30.40 -49.09 8.81
N ALA A 139 -31.69 -48.74 8.67
CA ALA A 139 -32.80 -49.69 8.61
C ALA A 139 -32.78 -50.76 9.73
N GLY A 140 -32.48 -50.35 10.97
CA GLY A 140 -32.42 -51.25 12.12
C GLY A 140 -31.18 -52.14 12.22
N THR A 141 -30.21 -52.00 11.30
CA THR A 141 -28.96 -52.77 11.30
C THR A 141 -27.75 -51.86 11.60
N PRO A 142 -26.78 -52.29 12.43
CA PRO A 142 -25.55 -51.54 12.68
C PRO A 142 -24.81 -51.22 11.38
N LEU A 143 -24.40 -49.96 11.20
CA LEU A 143 -23.48 -49.61 10.12
C LEU A 143 -22.09 -50.21 10.37
N PRO A 144 -21.27 -50.38 9.33
CA PRO A 144 -19.88 -50.80 9.49
C PRO A 144 -19.14 -49.88 10.46
N ARG A 145 -18.36 -50.50 11.35
CA ARG A 145 -17.51 -49.77 12.29
C ARG A 145 -16.55 -48.83 11.52
N PRO A 146 -16.44 -47.56 11.90
CA PRO A 146 -15.54 -46.62 11.27
C PRO A 146 -14.08 -46.96 11.59
N THR A 147 -13.22 -46.79 10.60
CA THR A 147 -11.76 -46.86 10.79
C THR A 147 -11.23 -45.56 11.38
N ALA A 148 -10.01 -45.62 11.94
CA ALA A 148 -9.30 -44.41 12.29
C ALA A 148 -9.04 -43.56 11.04
N VAL A 149 -9.14 -42.25 11.22
CA VAL A 149 -8.97 -41.27 10.17
C VAL A 149 -7.48 -40.99 9.99
N VAL A 150 -6.93 -41.38 8.84
CA VAL A 150 -5.54 -41.12 8.45
C VAL A 150 -5.45 -39.81 7.66
N ARG A 151 -4.41 -39.02 7.91
CA ARG A 151 -4.19 -37.68 7.35
C ARG A 151 -2.72 -37.45 7.04
N GLY A 152 -2.43 -36.67 6.01
CA GLY A 152 -1.07 -36.18 5.74
C GLY A 152 -0.06 -37.23 5.28
N VAL A 153 -0.50 -38.43 4.90
CA VAL A 153 0.36 -39.43 4.23
C VAL A 153 0.49 -39.02 2.77
N ASN A 154 1.71 -38.78 2.30
CA ASN A 154 2.04 -38.34 0.94
C ASN A 154 1.22 -37.13 0.45
N THR A 155 0.70 -36.34 1.40
CA THR A 155 -0.20 -35.21 1.18
C THR A 155 0.02 -34.16 2.27
N TYR A 156 -0.32 -32.91 2.00
CA TYR A 156 -0.26 -31.84 2.99
C TYR A 156 -1.59 -31.69 3.73
N VAL A 157 -1.52 -31.36 5.01
CA VAL A 157 -2.67 -30.94 5.82
C VAL A 157 -2.39 -29.62 6.53
N GLN A 158 -3.45 -28.84 6.73
CA GLN A 158 -3.38 -27.51 7.33
C GLN A 158 -3.34 -27.62 8.85
N LEU A 159 -2.32 -27.02 9.47
CA LEU A 159 -2.13 -27.08 10.92
C LEU A 159 -2.44 -25.76 11.64
N TYR A 160 -2.17 -24.63 11.00
CA TYR A 160 -2.29 -23.31 11.64
C TYR A 160 -2.52 -22.20 10.61
N GLU A 161 -3.33 -21.20 10.96
CA GLU A 161 -3.64 -20.02 10.12
C GLU A 161 -3.43 -18.74 10.92
N PHE A 162 -2.78 -17.76 10.31
CA PHE A 162 -2.61 -16.43 10.86
C PHE A 162 -2.78 -15.35 9.79
N THR A 163 -3.16 -14.16 10.24
CA THR A 163 -3.10 -12.93 9.44
C THR A 163 -1.86 -12.18 9.85
N THR A 164 -1.06 -11.77 8.88
CA THR A 164 0.13 -10.96 9.12
C THR A 164 0.07 -9.67 8.32
N THR A 165 0.39 -8.57 8.98
CA THR A 165 0.46 -7.25 8.38
C THR A 165 1.92 -6.77 8.48
N PRO A 166 2.67 -6.81 7.37
CA PRO A 166 4.07 -6.39 7.37
C PRO A 166 4.22 -4.93 7.80
N GLY A 167 5.19 -4.67 8.68
CA GLY A 167 5.55 -3.36 9.22
C GLY A 167 6.66 -2.69 8.41
N VAL A 168 7.74 -2.23 9.04
CA VAL A 168 8.86 -1.57 8.36
C VAL A 168 10.01 -2.56 8.18
N GLY A 169 10.55 -2.66 6.96
CA GLY A 169 11.69 -3.54 6.64
C GLY A 169 11.28 -4.98 6.31
N SER A 170 12.19 -5.93 6.54
CA SER A 170 11.92 -7.35 6.34
C SER A 170 11.04 -7.87 7.48
N HIS A 171 9.82 -8.32 7.15
CA HIS A 171 8.96 -8.99 8.12
C HIS A 171 9.25 -10.49 8.09
N THR A 172 9.65 -11.06 9.22
CA THR A 172 10.04 -12.47 9.30
C THR A 172 9.18 -13.19 10.32
N ILE A 173 8.72 -14.38 9.96
CA ILE A 173 7.88 -15.25 10.77
C ILE A 173 8.57 -16.60 10.81
N ALA A 174 9.10 -16.98 11.97
CA ALA A 174 9.67 -18.30 12.18
C ALA A 174 8.69 -19.17 12.96
N ILE A 175 8.48 -20.39 12.50
CA ILE A 175 7.65 -21.40 13.15
C ILE A 175 8.53 -22.59 13.53
N GLY A 176 8.18 -23.31 14.58
CA GLY A 176 8.89 -24.55 14.91
C GLY A 176 8.25 -25.34 16.04
N GLY A 177 8.89 -26.45 16.40
CA GLY A 177 8.42 -27.37 17.44
C GLY A 177 8.76 -28.80 17.03
N ASN A 178 7.91 -29.76 17.37
CA ASN A 178 8.10 -31.16 17.04
C ASN A 178 6.91 -31.72 16.24
N LEU A 179 7.18 -32.40 15.15
CA LEU A 179 6.21 -33.15 14.36
C LEU A 179 6.23 -34.62 14.77
N ILE A 180 5.05 -35.23 14.82
CA ILE A 180 4.87 -36.63 15.19
C ILE A 180 3.91 -37.28 14.20
N ALA A 181 4.28 -38.46 13.70
CA ALA A 181 3.44 -39.32 12.89
C ALA A 181 3.01 -40.55 13.68
N ALA A 182 2.04 -41.30 13.18
CA ALA A 182 1.63 -42.59 13.70
C ALA A 182 2.05 -43.67 12.72
N THR A 183 2.72 -44.71 13.22
CA THR A 183 2.95 -45.92 12.41
C THR A 183 1.62 -46.59 12.10
N GLN A 184 0.70 -46.61 13.06
CA GLN A 184 -0.66 -47.13 12.94
C GLN A 184 -1.59 -46.53 14.01
N TRP A 185 -2.89 -46.72 13.83
CA TRP A 185 -3.91 -46.45 14.84
C TRP A 185 -4.41 -47.77 15.43
N GLN A 186 -4.40 -47.88 16.76
CA GLN A 186 -4.85 -49.07 17.48
C GLN A 186 -6.14 -48.77 18.25
N ALA A 187 -7.09 -49.70 18.24
CA ALA A 187 -8.29 -49.58 19.06
C ALA A 187 -7.93 -49.75 20.54
N LEU A 188 -8.40 -48.84 21.38
CA LEU A 188 -8.31 -48.93 22.84
C LEU A 188 -9.59 -49.52 23.40
N GLY A 189 -9.45 -50.62 24.15
CA GLY A 189 -10.58 -51.31 24.76
C GLY A 189 -11.46 -52.06 23.76
N THR A 190 -12.62 -52.52 24.24
CA THR A 190 -13.60 -53.25 23.42
C THR A 190 -14.57 -52.26 22.77
N PRO A 191 -14.71 -52.24 21.43
CA PRO A 191 -15.70 -51.39 20.76
C PRO A 191 -17.12 -51.71 21.24
N VAL A 192 -17.93 -50.68 21.47
CA VAL A 192 -19.36 -50.82 21.82
C VAL A 192 -20.18 -50.69 20.54
N PRO A 193 -20.86 -51.74 20.06
CA PRO A 193 -21.74 -51.65 18.89
C PRO A 193 -22.95 -50.73 19.14
N PRO A 194 -23.52 -50.10 18.10
CA PRO A 194 -24.75 -49.33 18.24
C PRO A 194 -25.92 -50.24 18.60
N ASP A 195 -26.81 -49.73 19.43
CA ASP A 195 -28.07 -50.37 19.78
C ASP A 195 -29.19 -49.78 18.91
N CYS A 196 -29.48 -50.44 17.79
CA CYS A 196 -30.40 -49.93 16.77
C CYS A 196 -31.85 -49.78 17.26
N PRO A 197 -32.40 -50.71 18.07
CA PRO A 197 -33.71 -50.53 18.69
C PRO A 197 -33.85 -49.28 19.58
N SER A 198 -32.83 -48.93 20.36
CA SER A 198 -32.87 -47.75 21.24
C SER A 198 -32.36 -46.47 20.58
N GLY A 199 -31.76 -46.57 19.39
CA GLY A 199 -31.14 -45.44 18.69
C GLY A 199 -29.81 -45.00 19.30
N THR A 200 -29.23 -45.77 20.23
CA THR A 200 -27.96 -45.44 20.89
C THR A 200 -26.77 -45.70 19.94
N PRO A 201 -25.94 -44.70 19.63
CA PRO A 201 -24.77 -44.90 18.77
C PRO A 201 -23.71 -45.82 19.37
N GLY A 202 -22.99 -46.52 18.51
CA GLY A 202 -21.80 -47.27 18.90
C GLY A 202 -20.63 -46.33 19.16
N SER A 203 -19.65 -46.80 19.94
CA SER A 203 -18.45 -46.03 20.26
C SER A 203 -17.19 -46.88 20.19
N ILE A 204 -16.11 -46.28 19.70
CA ILE A 204 -14.76 -46.86 19.66
C ILE A 204 -13.75 -45.74 19.88
N ILE A 205 -12.65 -46.06 20.55
CA ILE A 205 -11.53 -45.14 20.77
C ILE A 205 -10.31 -45.70 20.03
N TYR A 206 -9.64 -44.88 19.23
CA TYR A 206 -8.37 -45.20 18.60
C TYR A 206 -7.25 -44.35 19.19
N ALA A 207 -6.14 -44.98 19.57
CA ALA A 207 -4.90 -44.28 19.94
C ALA A 207 -3.85 -44.41 18.84
N PRO A 208 -3.04 -43.36 18.61
CA PRO A 208 -1.92 -43.46 17.69
C PRO A 208 -0.81 -44.30 18.34
N VAL A 209 -0.08 -45.06 17.53
CA VAL A 209 1.24 -45.59 17.88
C VAL A 209 2.28 -44.60 17.34
N PRO A 210 2.79 -43.66 18.16
CA PRO A 210 3.54 -42.52 17.66
C PRO A 210 4.97 -42.90 17.25
N THR A 211 5.49 -42.19 16.26
CA THR A 211 6.93 -42.14 15.97
C THR A 211 7.67 -41.32 17.04
N ALA A 212 9.00 -41.36 17.03
CA ALA A 212 9.78 -40.38 17.76
C ALA A 212 9.45 -38.96 17.28
N PRO A 213 9.38 -37.95 18.16
CA PRO A 213 9.19 -36.56 17.75
C PRO A 213 10.37 -36.05 16.93
N ILE A 214 10.09 -35.43 15.79
CA ILE A 214 11.10 -34.83 14.92
C ILE A 214 10.99 -33.32 15.02
N ALA A 215 12.08 -32.66 15.42
CA ALA A 215 12.12 -31.21 15.49
C ALA A 215 12.03 -30.59 14.09
N PHE A 216 11.27 -29.51 13.94
CA PHE A 216 11.25 -28.72 12.71
C PHE A 216 11.35 -27.23 13.02
N THR A 217 11.86 -26.49 12.05
CA THR A 217 11.83 -25.03 12.04
C THR A 217 11.70 -24.56 10.61
N GLU A 218 10.80 -23.61 10.39
CA GLU A 218 10.58 -23.00 9.09
C GLU A 218 10.50 -21.50 9.22
N THR A 219 10.94 -20.80 8.18
CA THR A 219 10.96 -19.33 8.18
C THR A 219 10.26 -18.79 6.94
N LEU A 220 9.26 -17.94 7.17
CA LEU A 220 8.62 -17.13 6.16
C LEU A 220 9.21 -15.71 6.23
N ARG A 221 9.73 -15.21 5.11
CA ARG A 221 10.20 -13.85 4.94
C ARG A 221 9.29 -13.07 4.00
N ILE A 222 8.79 -11.93 4.45
CA ILE A 222 8.04 -10.99 3.63
C ILE A 222 8.94 -9.79 3.39
N VAL A 223 9.36 -9.62 2.14
CA VAL A 223 10.20 -8.51 1.72
C VAL A 223 9.29 -7.40 1.20
N ILE A 224 9.37 -6.22 1.82
CA ILE A 224 8.62 -5.05 1.38
C ILE A 224 9.38 -4.40 0.24
N GLN A 225 8.77 -4.31 -0.94
CA GLN A 225 9.41 -3.70 -2.10
C GLN A 225 9.30 -2.16 -2.05
N PRO A 226 10.34 -1.43 -2.49
CA PRO A 226 10.19 -0.02 -2.85
C PRO A 226 9.20 0.09 -4.02
N GLN A 227 8.40 1.16 -4.06
CA GLN A 227 7.49 1.39 -5.17
C GLN A 227 8.32 1.91 -6.36
N MET A 228 8.62 1.05 -7.34
CA MET A 228 9.04 1.55 -8.65
C MET A 228 7.82 2.21 -9.27
N GLN A 229 7.96 3.48 -9.63
CA GLN A 229 6.89 4.23 -10.27
C GLN A 229 7.25 4.44 -11.72
N THR A 230 6.24 4.34 -12.56
CA THR A 230 6.33 4.72 -13.97
C THR A 230 5.37 5.89 -14.21
N ARG A 231 5.47 6.58 -15.34
CA ARG A 231 4.42 7.48 -15.87
C ARG A 231 4.63 7.80 -17.34
N PHE A 232 3.57 8.21 -18.04
CA PHE A 232 3.71 8.84 -19.34
C PHE A 232 3.83 10.36 -19.21
N ALA A 233 4.49 11.00 -20.16
CA ALA A 233 4.51 12.44 -20.31
C ALA A 233 4.43 12.81 -21.79
N VAL A 234 3.65 13.82 -22.16
CA VAL A 234 3.50 14.31 -23.52
C VAL A 234 4.20 15.66 -23.69
N TRP A 235 4.76 15.90 -24.86
CA TRP A 235 5.31 17.21 -25.21
C TRP A 235 4.20 18.23 -25.49
N ASN A 236 4.13 19.31 -24.72
CA ASN A 236 3.14 20.39 -24.92
C ASN A 236 3.64 21.51 -25.86
N GLY A 237 4.89 21.45 -26.31
CA GLY A 237 5.53 22.51 -27.12
C GLY A 237 6.73 23.17 -26.44
N ALA A 238 6.74 23.20 -25.10
CA ALA A 238 7.81 23.79 -24.29
C ALA A 238 8.53 22.74 -23.43
N GLU A 239 7.77 21.84 -22.82
CA GLU A 239 8.30 20.78 -21.96
C GLU A 239 7.50 19.48 -22.07
N PHE A 240 7.98 18.43 -21.38
CA PHE A 240 7.23 17.18 -21.23
C PHE A 240 6.39 17.25 -19.98
N VAL A 241 5.06 17.32 -20.17
CA VAL A 241 4.06 17.36 -19.11
C VAL A 241 3.54 15.94 -18.87
N PRO A 242 3.53 15.43 -17.65
CA PRO A 242 2.98 14.11 -17.34
C PRO A 242 1.53 13.93 -17.79
N LEU A 243 1.15 12.71 -18.22
CA LEU A 243 -0.23 12.34 -18.49
C LEU A 243 -0.86 11.74 -17.24
N CYS A 244 -2.09 12.14 -16.99
CA CYS A 244 -2.76 12.05 -15.71
C CYS A 244 -3.51 10.72 -15.45
N ASP A 245 -4.10 10.11 -16.48
CA ASP A 245 -4.84 8.84 -16.45
C ASP A 245 -4.28 7.82 -17.45
N ASP A 246 -3.02 8.02 -17.86
CA ASP A 246 -2.44 7.37 -19.03
C ASP A 246 -3.30 7.56 -20.30
N THR A 247 -4.16 8.58 -20.38
CA THR A 247 -4.89 8.94 -21.59
C THR A 247 -4.26 10.15 -22.25
N LEU A 248 -4.00 10.02 -23.55
CA LEU A 248 -3.71 11.12 -24.44
C LEU A 248 -4.96 11.42 -25.27
N HIS A 249 -5.53 12.60 -25.07
CA HIS A 249 -6.59 13.13 -25.93
C HIS A 249 -5.96 13.71 -27.20
N ALA A 250 -6.14 13.01 -28.31
CA ALA A 250 -5.47 13.27 -29.58
C ALA A 250 -6.44 13.75 -30.66
N VAL A 251 -5.98 14.69 -31.48
CA VAL A 251 -6.67 15.11 -32.70
C VAL A 251 -6.17 14.27 -33.85
N ALA A 252 -7.10 13.68 -34.62
CA ALA A 252 -6.77 12.85 -35.78
C ALA A 252 -5.82 13.60 -36.75
N GLY A 253 -4.74 12.93 -37.17
CA GLY A 253 -3.71 13.49 -38.05
C GLY A 253 -2.63 14.31 -37.34
N SER A 254 -2.73 14.53 -36.02
CA SER A 254 -1.70 15.22 -35.24
C SER A 254 -0.63 14.26 -34.72
N SER A 255 0.59 14.77 -34.57
CA SER A 255 1.75 14.03 -34.09
C SER A 255 2.07 14.42 -32.66
N TYR A 256 2.24 13.42 -31.77
CA TYR A 256 2.51 13.61 -30.35
C TYR A 256 3.81 12.91 -29.98
N ARG A 257 4.67 13.61 -29.23
CA ARG A 257 5.86 13.02 -28.61
C ARG A 257 5.54 12.64 -27.19
N ILE A 258 5.76 11.38 -26.85
CA ILE A 258 5.40 10.79 -25.57
C ILE A 258 6.63 10.15 -24.96
N ARG A 259 6.88 10.39 -23.68
CA ARG A 259 7.91 9.76 -22.88
C ARG A 259 7.32 8.79 -21.89
N LEU A 260 7.94 7.63 -21.77
CA LEU A 260 7.78 6.75 -20.63
C LEU A 260 8.90 7.08 -19.63
N GLN A 261 8.51 7.45 -18.42
CA GLN A 261 9.39 7.85 -17.34
C GLN A 261 9.35 6.83 -16.20
N PHE A 262 10.49 6.61 -15.56
CA PHE A 262 10.65 5.67 -14.44
C PHE A 262 11.31 6.36 -13.24
N GLY A 263 11.01 5.91 -12.03
CA GLY A 263 11.67 6.34 -10.81
C GLY A 263 11.43 5.40 -9.65
N VAL A 264 12.18 5.58 -8.58
CA VAL A 264 12.00 4.86 -7.32
C VAL A 264 11.87 5.90 -6.22
N PHE A 265 10.75 5.87 -5.50
CA PHE A 265 10.36 6.96 -4.60
C PHE A 265 10.31 6.50 -3.16
N ASP A 266 10.71 7.42 -2.28
CA ASP A 266 10.42 7.36 -0.86
C ASP A 266 8.90 7.26 -0.74
N THR A 267 8.46 6.41 0.16
CA THR A 267 7.09 6.42 0.66
C THR A 267 7.12 7.01 2.05
N ILE A 268 5.95 7.40 2.57
CA ILE A 268 5.78 7.84 3.97
C ILE A 268 6.36 6.84 5.00
N SER A 269 6.64 5.63 4.55
CA SER A 269 7.06 4.47 5.33
C SER A 269 8.46 3.94 5.07
N LEU A 270 9.09 4.22 3.93
CA LEU A 270 10.37 3.63 3.50
C LEU A 270 11.12 4.59 2.58
N PRO A 271 12.43 4.80 2.77
CA PRO A 271 13.24 5.51 1.79
C PRO A 271 13.41 4.67 0.52
N ALA A 272 13.42 5.32 -0.63
CA ALA A 272 13.84 4.80 -1.91
C ALA A 272 15.22 4.14 -1.77
N PRO A 273 15.46 3.00 -2.46
CA PRO A 273 16.73 2.30 -2.46
C PRO A 273 17.89 3.24 -2.73
N ALA A 274 18.96 3.08 -1.96
CA ALA A 274 20.12 3.97 -2.07
C ALA A 274 20.81 3.83 -3.43
N GLY A 275 20.72 2.67 -4.08
CA GLY A 275 21.26 2.43 -5.42
C GLY A 275 20.43 3.01 -6.57
N GLY A 276 19.17 3.39 -6.33
CA GLY A 276 18.27 4.00 -7.33
C GLY A 276 17.78 3.05 -8.42
N PHE A 277 17.24 3.60 -9.51
CA PHE A 277 16.79 2.81 -10.67
C PHE A 277 17.99 2.28 -11.45
N VAL A 278 17.93 0.99 -11.79
CA VAL A 278 19.00 0.28 -12.48
C VAL A 278 18.63 -0.03 -13.91
N GLY A 279 17.40 -0.39 -14.30
CA GLY A 279 17.11 -0.62 -15.72
C GLY A 279 15.74 -1.18 -16.07
N TRP A 280 15.44 -1.21 -17.37
CA TRP A 280 14.24 -1.83 -17.96
C TRP A 280 14.68 -2.94 -18.94
N ASN A 281 14.65 -4.18 -18.47
CA ASN A 281 15.07 -5.36 -19.22
C ASN A 281 13.90 -5.97 -20.00
N SER A 282 14.17 -6.50 -21.20
CA SER A 282 13.17 -7.16 -22.05
C SER A 282 11.95 -6.28 -22.38
N GLY A 283 12.18 -4.99 -22.67
CA GLY A 283 11.12 -4.05 -23.02
C GLY A 283 10.35 -4.46 -24.29
N THR A 284 9.03 -4.42 -24.23
CA THR A 284 8.14 -4.62 -25.39
C THR A 284 7.18 -3.46 -25.52
N ILE A 285 6.84 -3.06 -26.75
CA ILE A 285 5.73 -2.13 -27.01
C ILE A 285 4.79 -2.79 -28.00
N THR A 286 3.57 -3.05 -27.55
CA THR A 286 2.47 -3.52 -28.40
C THR A 286 1.48 -2.40 -28.62
N THR A 287 0.99 -2.24 -29.84
CA THR A 287 0.00 -1.22 -30.18
C THR A 287 -1.22 -1.84 -30.87
N THR A 288 -2.40 -1.28 -30.62
CA THR A 288 -3.63 -1.63 -31.33
C THR A 288 -3.95 -0.70 -32.51
N GLY A 289 -3.14 0.36 -32.74
CA GLY A 289 -3.39 1.34 -33.80
C GLY A 289 -2.39 2.51 -33.84
N GLY A 290 -2.67 3.50 -34.69
CA GLY A 290 -1.78 4.65 -34.92
C GLY A 290 -0.50 4.31 -35.68
N THR A 291 0.17 5.35 -36.21
CA THR A 291 1.49 5.20 -36.84
C THR A 291 2.55 5.63 -35.83
N ASN A 292 3.24 4.65 -35.26
CA ASN A 292 4.16 4.83 -34.15
C ASN A 292 5.61 4.71 -34.61
N SER A 293 6.46 5.64 -34.20
CA SER A 293 7.88 5.63 -34.52
C SER A 293 8.70 6.02 -33.29
N ARG A 294 9.91 5.49 -33.16
CA ARG A 294 10.85 5.96 -32.15
C ARG A 294 11.33 7.36 -32.53
N THR A 295 11.29 8.31 -31.62
CA THR A 295 11.86 9.64 -31.86
C THR A 295 13.40 9.54 -31.91
N PRO A 296 14.08 10.00 -32.97
CA PRO A 296 15.54 9.94 -33.05
C PRO A 296 16.20 10.81 -31.97
N GLY A 297 17.10 10.24 -31.16
CA GLY A 297 17.86 10.98 -30.15
C GLY A 297 18.44 10.11 -29.03
N ARG A 298 19.47 10.64 -28.35
CA ARG A 298 19.98 10.13 -27.07
C ARG A 298 19.08 10.67 -25.95
N LEU A 299 18.44 9.78 -25.19
CA LEU A 299 17.76 10.18 -23.97
C LEU A 299 18.78 10.26 -22.85
N SER A 300 19.10 11.49 -22.44
CA SER A 300 19.85 11.75 -21.21
C SER A 300 19.04 11.21 -20.02
N PRO A 301 19.65 10.49 -19.05
CA PRO A 301 21.09 10.53 -18.75
C PRO A 301 21.88 9.23 -19.00
N PHE A 302 21.46 8.40 -19.95
CA PHE A 302 22.12 7.10 -20.20
C PHE A 302 23.22 7.18 -21.26
N ASN A 303 24.39 6.63 -20.94
CA ASN A 303 25.48 6.41 -21.89
C ASN A 303 25.30 5.02 -22.52
N PHE A 304 24.91 5.00 -23.79
CA PHE A 304 24.75 3.77 -24.57
C PHE A 304 26.11 3.31 -25.12
N PHE A 305 26.41 2.01 -25.09
CA PHE A 305 27.55 1.47 -25.82
C PHE A 305 27.41 1.69 -27.35
N PRO A 306 28.51 1.89 -28.10
CA PRO A 306 28.45 1.98 -29.55
C PRO A 306 27.91 0.67 -30.15
N GLY A 307 26.74 0.73 -30.79
CA GLY A 307 26.08 -0.42 -31.43
C GLY A 307 24.99 -1.11 -30.61
N GLY A 308 24.77 -0.72 -29.36
CA GLY A 308 23.69 -1.25 -28.50
C GLY A 308 22.33 -0.59 -28.73
N ASN A 309 21.97 -0.23 -29.95
CA ASN A 309 20.70 0.45 -30.25
C ASN A 309 19.82 -0.44 -31.13
N GLY A 310 18.83 -1.11 -30.52
CA GLY A 310 17.76 -1.77 -31.26
C GLY A 310 16.95 -0.72 -32.01
N ALA A 311 17.22 -0.60 -33.31
CA ALA A 311 16.32 0.02 -34.25
C ALA A 311 15.31 -1.06 -34.67
N PRO A 312 14.04 -1.02 -34.22
CA PRO A 312 13.05 -1.89 -34.82
C PRO A 312 12.70 -1.38 -36.22
N ALA A 313 12.63 -2.30 -37.18
CA ALA A 313 12.36 -1.98 -38.58
C ALA A 313 10.85 -1.85 -38.90
N ALA A 314 9.91 -2.31 -38.05
CA ALA A 314 8.46 -2.14 -38.22
C ALA A 314 7.63 -2.48 -36.95
N ASN A 315 6.37 -2.01 -36.92
CA ASN A 315 5.32 -2.25 -35.91
C ASN A 315 4.73 -3.70 -36.00
N PRO A 316 4.39 -4.42 -34.90
CA PRO A 316 4.65 -4.12 -33.48
C PRO A 316 6.10 -4.36 -33.06
N PHE A 317 6.54 -3.61 -32.05
CA PHE A 317 7.89 -3.68 -31.50
C PHE A 317 8.02 -4.89 -30.57
N THR A 318 8.17 -6.08 -31.15
CA THR A 318 8.18 -7.37 -30.44
C THR A 318 9.46 -7.65 -29.66
N ALA A 319 10.50 -6.85 -29.84
CA ALA A 319 11.70 -6.85 -29.00
C ALA A 319 12.37 -5.47 -29.06
N LEU A 320 12.38 -4.73 -27.96
CA LEU A 320 13.25 -3.57 -27.81
C LEU A 320 14.59 -4.06 -27.27
N THR A 321 15.52 -4.40 -28.16
CA THR A 321 16.90 -4.70 -27.77
C THR A 321 17.67 -3.39 -27.58
N GLY A 322 18.62 -3.33 -26.64
CA GLY A 322 19.44 -2.12 -26.46
C GLY A 322 18.76 -0.94 -25.76
N ILE A 323 17.65 -1.16 -25.03
CA ILE A 323 17.18 -0.17 -24.05
C ILE A 323 18.10 -0.25 -22.82
N GLU A 324 19.27 0.38 -22.91
CA GLU A 324 20.18 0.51 -21.77
C GLU A 324 19.74 1.70 -20.90
N ALA A 325 18.55 1.59 -20.30
CA ALA A 325 18.30 2.24 -19.02
C ALA A 325 19.01 1.49 -17.87
N ALA A 326 19.68 0.37 -18.21
CA ALA A 326 20.59 -0.43 -17.41
C ALA A 326 21.83 0.38 -17.02
N VAL A 327 21.88 0.92 -15.80
CA VAL A 327 23.14 1.26 -15.16
C VAL A 327 23.80 -0.07 -14.83
N GLY A 328 24.50 -0.65 -15.80
CA GLY A 328 25.36 -1.81 -15.57
C GLY A 328 26.50 -1.43 -14.62
N SER A 329 27.61 -2.15 -14.69
CA SER A 329 28.79 -1.72 -13.94
C SER A 329 29.24 -0.31 -14.37
N GLN A 330 29.53 0.56 -13.41
CA GLN A 330 29.99 1.93 -13.64
C GLN A 330 31.48 2.05 -13.33
N SER A 331 32.24 2.74 -14.19
CA SER A 331 33.65 3.10 -13.93
C SER A 331 33.81 4.62 -14.02
N PRO A 332 33.42 5.38 -12.98
CA PRO A 332 33.49 6.84 -13.01
C PRO A 332 34.94 7.33 -13.20
N PRO A 333 35.15 8.48 -13.88
CA PRO A 333 36.49 9.04 -14.03
C PRO A 333 37.11 9.34 -12.67
N TRP A 334 38.32 8.84 -12.43
CA TRP A 334 39.08 9.07 -11.21
C TRP A 334 40.44 9.67 -11.57
N THR A 335 40.50 11.00 -11.71
CA THR A 335 41.69 11.74 -12.12
C THR A 335 42.29 12.51 -10.95
N CYS A 336 43.54 12.91 -11.09
CA CYS A 336 44.22 13.76 -10.12
C CYS A 336 43.53 15.13 -9.97
N THR A 337 43.66 15.72 -8.78
CA THR A 337 43.25 17.11 -8.56
C THR A 337 44.25 18.05 -9.21
N PRO A 338 43.87 19.30 -9.54
CA PRO A 338 44.80 20.29 -10.10
C PRO A 338 46.04 20.57 -9.22
N ALA A 339 45.99 20.22 -7.94
CA ALA A 339 47.10 20.35 -7.00
C ALA A 339 48.04 19.12 -6.97
N GLY A 340 47.92 18.17 -7.91
CA GLY A 340 48.75 16.96 -7.99
C GLY A 340 48.47 15.93 -6.90
N ALA A 341 47.30 15.98 -6.26
CA ALA A 341 46.91 15.02 -5.22
C ALA A 341 45.84 14.05 -5.72
N ALA A 342 45.95 12.78 -5.33
CA ALA A 342 44.94 11.75 -5.60
C ALA A 342 43.68 12.02 -4.75
N PRO A 343 42.52 12.34 -5.36
CA PRO A 343 41.28 12.51 -4.61
C PRO A 343 40.76 11.17 -4.08
N PRO A 344 39.87 11.17 -3.07
CA PRO A 344 39.18 9.96 -2.65
C PRO A 344 38.39 9.34 -3.83
N PRO A 345 38.08 8.04 -3.78
CA PRO A 345 37.35 7.37 -4.85
C PRO A 345 36.03 8.08 -5.15
N PRO A 346 35.73 8.37 -6.43
CA PRO A 346 34.46 8.98 -6.80
C PRO A 346 33.30 8.01 -6.49
N PRO A 347 32.16 8.50 -5.97
CA PRO A 347 31.02 7.65 -5.68
C PRO A 347 30.36 7.14 -6.97
N ALA A 348 29.63 6.02 -6.86
CA ALA A 348 28.75 5.58 -7.93
C ALA A 348 27.65 6.62 -8.20
N THR A 349 27.27 6.81 -9.47
CA THR A 349 26.20 7.73 -9.83
C THR A 349 24.84 7.08 -9.53
N ILE A 350 24.05 7.70 -8.66
CA ILE A 350 22.68 7.27 -8.33
C ILE A 350 21.69 8.00 -9.24
N ARG A 351 20.71 7.29 -9.81
CA ARG A 351 19.71 7.86 -10.72
C ARG A 351 18.28 7.51 -10.29
N ALA A 352 17.35 8.38 -10.66
CA ALA A 352 15.91 8.20 -10.47
C ALA A 352 15.46 7.91 -9.03
N ARG A 353 16.23 8.33 -8.03
CA ARG A 353 15.87 8.23 -6.62
C ARG A 353 15.08 9.47 -6.25
N ASN A 354 13.81 9.32 -5.89
CA ASN A 354 12.87 10.41 -5.63
C ASN A 354 12.69 11.38 -6.81
N THR A 355 12.98 10.91 -8.03
CA THR A 355 12.81 11.68 -9.24
C THR A 355 12.54 10.75 -10.42
N PHE A 356 11.74 11.22 -11.38
CA PHE A 356 11.49 10.53 -12.63
C PHE A 356 12.61 10.82 -13.64
N ILE A 357 13.05 9.78 -14.34
CA ILE A 357 13.96 9.91 -15.49
C ILE A 357 13.28 9.43 -16.77
N ASN A 358 13.71 9.97 -17.89
CA ASN A 358 13.20 9.59 -19.21
C ASN A 358 13.84 8.27 -19.64
N ALA A 359 13.04 7.21 -19.76
CA ALA A 359 13.54 5.91 -20.17
C ALA A 359 13.33 5.63 -21.66
N TYR A 360 12.20 6.05 -22.21
CA TYR A 360 11.89 5.86 -23.62
C TYR A 360 11.05 7.01 -24.17
N GLU A 361 11.23 7.35 -25.45
CA GLU A 361 10.45 8.37 -26.16
C GLU A 361 9.91 7.79 -27.46
N ILE A 362 8.62 7.97 -27.68
CA ILE A 362 7.89 7.52 -28.86
C ILE A 362 7.16 8.71 -29.48
N THR A 363 7.19 8.80 -30.80
CA THR A 363 6.31 9.69 -31.56
C THR A 363 5.16 8.88 -32.10
N THR A 364 3.94 9.30 -31.81
CA THR A 364 2.72 8.69 -32.33
C THR A 364 1.97 9.68 -33.22
N LEU A 365 1.64 9.26 -34.45
CA LEU A 365 0.72 9.97 -35.33
C LEU A 365 -0.68 9.37 -35.11
N ALA A 366 -1.58 10.20 -34.57
CA ALA A 366 -2.92 9.78 -34.23
C ALA A 366 -3.74 9.46 -35.49
N GLY A 367 -4.21 8.22 -35.58
CA GLY A 367 -5.11 7.77 -36.65
C GLY A 367 -6.55 8.27 -36.47
N PRO A 368 -7.50 7.79 -37.29
CA PRO A 368 -8.91 8.19 -37.19
C PRO A 368 -9.68 7.50 -36.04
N THR A 369 -9.08 6.54 -35.34
CA THR A 369 -9.71 5.75 -34.27
C THR A 369 -8.81 5.71 -33.05
N SER A 370 -9.42 5.64 -31.86
CA SER A 370 -8.71 5.47 -30.59
C SER A 370 -7.95 4.14 -30.54
N TYR A 371 -6.80 4.13 -29.89
CA TYR A 371 -5.94 2.95 -29.78
C TYR A 371 -5.18 2.95 -28.45
N THR A 372 -4.42 1.88 -28.21
CA THR A 372 -3.61 1.74 -27.00
C THR A 372 -2.17 1.43 -27.35
N LEU A 373 -1.25 1.91 -26.51
CA LEU A 373 0.16 1.54 -26.51
C LEU A 373 0.47 0.87 -25.17
N THR A 374 0.74 -0.43 -25.20
CA THR A 374 1.09 -1.19 -23.99
C THR A 374 2.59 -1.44 -23.95
N PHE A 375 3.21 -0.95 -22.88
CA PHE A 375 4.61 -1.10 -22.55
C PHE A 375 4.77 -2.25 -21.56
N GLY A 376 5.59 -3.23 -21.92
CA GLY A 376 5.85 -4.42 -21.11
C GLY A 376 7.33 -4.61 -20.83
N GLY A 377 7.69 -5.45 -19.86
CA GLY A 377 9.07 -5.85 -19.59
C GLY A 377 9.34 -6.00 -18.09
N ASN A 378 10.59 -5.84 -17.67
CA ASN A 378 10.98 -5.98 -16.26
C ASN A 378 11.80 -4.76 -15.81
N LEU A 379 11.36 -4.07 -14.77
CA LEU A 379 12.07 -2.97 -14.11
C LEU A 379 13.03 -3.50 -13.05
N VAL A 380 14.18 -2.86 -12.90
CA VAL A 380 15.22 -3.26 -11.95
C VAL A 380 15.69 -2.01 -11.20
N ALA A 381 15.81 -2.12 -9.88
CA ALA A 381 16.42 -1.11 -8.99
C ALA A 381 17.59 -1.73 -8.22
N ALA A 382 18.48 -0.92 -7.66
CA ALA A 382 19.59 -1.37 -6.82
C ALA A 382 19.37 -0.94 -5.38
N ASP A 383 19.64 -1.85 -4.45
CA ASP A 383 19.71 -1.51 -3.04
C ASP A 383 20.92 -0.60 -2.77
N SER A 384 22.08 -0.97 -3.30
CA SER A 384 23.33 -0.20 -3.21
C SER A 384 24.26 -0.48 -4.39
N TRP A 385 25.39 0.24 -4.44
CA TRP A 385 26.48 0.01 -5.38
C TRP A 385 27.70 -0.53 -4.62
N GLN A 386 28.32 -1.59 -5.13
CA GLN A 386 29.50 -2.21 -4.53
C GLN A 386 30.69 -2.18 -5.49
N THR A 387 31.90 -2.01 -4.96
CA THR A 387 33.12 -2.07 -5.77
C THR A 387 33.40 -3.50 -6.23
N VAL A 388 33.77 -3.67 -7.49
CA VAL A 388 34.13 -4.97 -8.07
C VAL A 388 35.53 -4.89 -8.68
N GLY A 389 36.39 -5.82 -8.28
CA GLY A 389 37.78 -5.85 -8.71
C GLY A 389 38.71 -4.94 -7.90
N PRO A 390 39.99 -4.84 -8.29
CA PRO A 390 40.97 -4.02 -7.59
C PRO A 390 40.66 -2.53 -7.77
N VAL A 391 40.69 -1.78 -6.68
CA VAL A 391 40.61 -0.32 -6.67
C VAL A 391 42.03 0.23 -6.79
N ILE A 392 42.32 0.94 -7.89
CA ILE A 392 43.64 1.49 -8.19
C ILE A 392 43.54 3.01 -8.13
N PRO A 393 44.11 3.69 -7.11
CA PRO A 393 44.14 5.15 -7.07
C PRO A 393 44.90 5.75 -8.25
N PRO A 394 44.57 6.99 -8.67
CA PRO A 394 45.36 7.70 -9.67
C PRO A 394 46.78 7.92 -9.14
N ALA A 395 47.76 7.75 -10.03
CA ALA A 395 49.14 8.09 -9.72
C ALA A 395 49.33 9.56 -10.10
N CYS A 396 49.33 10.43 -9.09
CA CYS A 396 49.46 11.86 -9.30
C CYS A 396 50.93 12.26 -9.19
N GLY A 397 51.44 12.87 -10.26
CA GLY A 397 52.82 13.29 -10.37
C GLY A 397 53.02 14.69 -9.82
N VAL A 398 53.78 15.52 -10.53
CA VAL A 398 54.11 16.88 -10.10
C VAL A 398 52.88 17.80 -10.24
N PRO A 399 52.52 18.58 -9.20
CA PRO A 399 51.41 19.52 -9.29
C PRO A 399 51.52 20.47 -10.50
N GLY A 400 50.54 20.42 -11.40
CA GLY A 400 50.46 21.28 -12.58
C GLY A 400 51.10 20.70 -13.86
N ASP A 401 51.64 19.49 -13.81
CA ASP A 401 52.10 18.75 -14.99
C ASP A 401 51.11 17.60 -15.32
N PRO A 402 50.25 17.74 -16.34
CA PRO A 402 49.27 16.70 -16.68
C PRO A 402 49.89 15.50 -17.41
N ASP A 403 51.16 15.55 -17.82
CA ASP A 403 51.80 14.49 -18.61
C ASP A 403 52.34 13.34 -17.75
N ASP A 404 52.49 13.53 -16.43
CA ASP A 404 52.93 12.49 -15.49
C ASP A 404 51.81 11.92 -14.60
N ASP A 405 50.57 12.41 -14.77
CA ASP A 405 49.37 11.93 -14.09
C ASP A 405 48.78 10.67 -14.78
N ALA A 406 48.64 9.58 -14.04
CA ALA A 406 47.92 8.39 -14.49
C ALA A 406 46.53 8.30 -13.83
N PRO A 407 45.44 8.15 -14.61
CA PRO A 407 44.10 8.02 -14.04
C PRO A 407 43.94 6.73 -13.23
N GLY A 408 43.18 6.83 -12.15
CA GLY A 408 42.81 5.70 -11.31
C GLY A 408 41.75 4.83 -11.98
N SER A 409 41.58 3.61 -11.45
CA SER A 409 40.57 2.66 -11.88
C SER A 409 39.73 2.22 -10.70
N ILE A 410 38.41 2.39 -10.82
CA ILE A 410 37.41 1.86 -9.91
C ILE A 410 36.20 1.43 -10.72
N THR A 411 35.62 0.29 -10.37
CA THR A 411 34.40 -0.22 -11.00
C THR A 411 33.38 -0.57 -9.93
N TYR A 412 32.16 -0.08 -10.08
CA TYR A 412 31.02 -0.40 -9.23
C TYR A 412 30.05 -1.32 -9.96
N ALA A 413 29.50 -2.32 -9.29
CA ALA A 413 28.37 -3.10 -9.76
C ALA A 413 27.15 -2.87 -8.87
N PRO A 414 25.92 -2.87 -9.44
CA PRO A 414 24.72 -2.72 -8.64
C PRO A 414 24.44 -4.00 -7.84
N LEU A 415 24.03 -3.84 -6.58
CA LEU A 415 23.38 -4.91 -5.83
C LEU A 415 21.88 -4.85 -6.16
N SER A 416 21.51 -5.49 -7.27
CA SER A 416 20.16 -5.40 -7.83
C SER A 416 19.12 -6.06 -6.93
N LEU A 417 17.99 -5.39 -6.79
CA LEU A 417 16.75 -5.96 -6.26
C LEU A 417 16.12 -6.89 -7.32
N PRO A 418 15.24 -7.81 -6.90
CA PRO A 418 14.44 -8.61 -7.81
C PRO A 418 13.68 -7.74 -8.81
N ALA A 419 13.63 -8.18 -10.07
CA ALA A 419 12.98 -7.42 -11.13
C ALA A 419 11.46 -7.37 -10.94
N GLU A 420 10.86 -6.23 -11.25
CA GLU A 420 9.41 -5.98 -11.17
C GLU A 420 8.80 -6.00 -12.57
N ALA A 421 7.76 -6.80 -12.79
CA ALA A 421 7.11 -6.87 -14.09
C ALA A 421 6.39 -5.54 -14.40
N LEU A 422 6.66 -4.96 -15.58
CA LEU A 422 5.95 -3.81 -16.12
C LEU A 422 4.86 -4.28 -17.08
N SER A 423 3.65 -3.78 -16.88
CA SER A 423 2.61 -3.73 -17.90
C SER A 423 1.84 -2.43 -17.73
N ARG A 424 2.16 -1.44 -18.56
CA ARG A 424 1.50 -0.13 -18.51
C ARG A 424 0.96 0.27 -19.87
N THR A 425 -0.28 0.76 -19.90
CA THR A 425 -1.00 1.03 -21.15
C THR A 425 -1.35 2.49 -21.25
N LEU A 426 -0.82 3.17 -22.27
CA LEU A 426 -1.31 4.47 -22.69
C LEU A 426 -2.55 4.28 -23.58
N ARG A 427 -3.63 5.01 -23.28
CA ARG A 427 -4.83 5.11 -24.12
C ARG A 427 -4.71 6.37 -24.97
N VAL A 428 -4.72 6.24 -26.28
CA VAL A 428 -4.83 7.39 -27.18
C VAL A 428 -6.28 7.51 -27.59
N GLN A 429 -7.00 8.47 -26.99
CA GLN A 429 -8.39 8.76 -27.31
C GLN A 429 -8.44 9.78 -28.43
N VAL A 430 -8.96 9.39 -29.59
CA VAL A 430 -9.10 10.27 -30.74
C VAL A 430 -10.51 10.84 -30.74
N GLY A 431 -10.65 12.16 -30.66
CA GLY A 431 -11.94 12.83 -30.55
C GLY A 431 -11.88 14.34 -30.78
N ALA A 432 -12.97 15.03 -30.41
CA ALA A 432 -12.99 16.47 -30.36
C ALA A 432 -12.00 17.01 -29.30
N PRO A 433 -11.46 18.23 -29.46
CA PRO A 433 -10.60 18.83 -28.44
C PRO A 433 -11.29 18.84 -27.08
N VAL A 434 -10.60 18.35 -26.05
CA VAL A 434 -11.04 18.40 -24.66
C VAL A 434 -10.52 19.69 -24.03
N ALA A 435 -11.19 20.19 -22.99
CA ALA A 435 -10.67 21.31 -22.21
C ALA A 435 -9.31 20.94 -21.56
N ASP A 436 -8.48 21.94 -21.29
CA ASP A 436 -7.27 21.80 -20.48
C ASP A 436 -7.60 22.37 -19.10
N CYS A 437 -8.12 21.50 -18.24
CA CYS A 437 -8.68 21.83 -16.94
C CYS A 437 -7.58 22.16 -15.92
N LEU A 438 -6.37 21.65 -16.14
CA LEU A 438 -5.19 21.93 -15.32
C LEU A 438 -4.40 23.15 -15.80
N GLY A 439 -4.66 23.64 -17.01
CA GLY A 439 -3.98 24.80 -17.59
C GLY A 439 -2.50 24.54 -17.90
N ASP A 440 -2.12 23.27 -18.08
CA ASP A 440 -0.73 22.84 -18.29
C ASP A 440 -0.35 22.69 -19.78
N GLY A 441 -1.28 23.03 -20.67
CA GLY A 441 -1.16 22.93 -22.12
C GLY A 441 -1.46 21.54 -22.66
N VAL A 442 -1.96 20.61 -21.84
CA VAL A 442 -2.37 19.26 -22.25
C VAL A 442 -3.88 19.10 -22.07
N PRO A 443 -4.64 18.77 -23.14
CA PRO A 443 -6.06 18.47 -22.99
C PRO A 443 -6.30 17.28 -22.06
N ASP A 444 -7.09 17.48 -21.01
CA ASP A 444 -7.36 16.50 -19.96
C ASP A 444 -8.84 16.50 -19.53
N THR A 445 -9.28 15.44 -18.86
CA THR A 445 -10.70 15.34 -18.47
C THR A 445 -10.95 16.03 -17.13
N CYS A 446 -11.73 17.10 -17.13
CA CYS A 446 -12.23 17.74 -15.91
C CYS A 446 -12.99 16.72 -15.05
N GLN A 447 -12.54 16.48 -13.81
CA GLN A 447 -13.19 15.57 -12.88
C GLN A 447 -14.36 16.29 -12.18
N SER A 448 -15.53 15.66 -12.16
CA SER A 448 -16.70 16.17 -11.41
C SER A 448 -16.80 15.62 -9.99
N ASN A 449 -16.13 14.50 -9.69
CA ASN A 449 -16.18 13.85 -8.38
C ASN A 449 -14.89 14.14 -7.62
N PHE A 450 -15.02 14.56 -6.36
CA PHE A 450 -13.87 14.91 -5.52
C PHE A 450 -14.12 14.50 -4.07
N THR A 451 -13.04 14.41 -3.30
CA THR A 451 -13.10 14.29 -1.84
C THR A 451 -12.51 15.53 -1.22
N GLU A 452 -13.14 16.04 -0.17
CA GLU A 452 -12.68 17.20 0.58
C GLU A 452 -12.35 16.87 2.02
N ARG A 453 -11.43 17.67 2.57
CA ARG A 453 -11.13 17.68 4.00
C ARG A 453 -10.98 19.11 4.50
N LEU A 454 -11.64 19.37 5.61
CA LEU A 454 -11.59 20.62 6.34
C LEU A 454 -10.53 20.56 7.45
N TYR A 455 -9.71 21.61 7.54
CA TYR A 455 -8.71 21.79 8.57
C TYR A 455 -8.83 23.19 9.19
N THR A 456 -8.40 23.34 10.44
CA THR A 456 -8.20 24.63 11.09
C THR A 456 -6.74 24.86 11.43
N LEU A 457 -6.31 26.11 11.33
CA LEU A 457 -4.99 26.57 11.74
C LEU A 457 -5.12 27.49 12.95
N THR A 458 -4.35 27.21 14.00
CA THR A 458 -4.38 27.99 15.25
C THR A 458 -2.99 28.42 15.68
N GLY A 459 -2.80 29.72 15.94
CA GLY A 459 -1.53 30.32 16.35
C GLY A 459 -0.96 31.30 15.33
N THR A 460 0.35 31.54 15.39
CA THR A 460 1.10 32.47 14.52
C THR A 460 2.25 31.75 13.81
N SER A 461 2.66 32.25 12.66
CA SER A 461 3.82 31.73 11.94
C SER A 461 5.12 31.83 12.76
N ALA A 462 6.02 30.88 12.60
CA ALA A 462 7.32 30.78 13.23
C ALA A 462 8.47 31.20 12.30
N GLY A 463 8.18 31.62 11.05
CA GLY A 463 9.21 32.08 10.11
C GLY A 463 10.00 30.98 9.41
N THR A 464 9.71 29.70 9.67
CA THR A 464 10.50 28.58 9.14
C THR A 464 9.90 27.96 7.87
N PRO A 465 10.73 27.50 6.92
CA PRO A 465 10.29 26.67 5.81
C PRO A 465 9.63 25.37 6.29
N TRP A 466 8.77 24.80 5.46
CA TRP A 466 7.94 23.65 5.81
C TRP A 466 7.72 22.72 4.61
N SER A 467 7.24 21.52 4.90
CA SER A 467 6.90 20.51 3.91
C SER A 467 5.48 20.01 4.10
N TRP A 468 4.89 19.51 3.01
CA TRP A 468 3.63 18.79 3.06
C TRP A 468 3.60 17.67 2.03
N CYS A 469 2.76 16.67 2.29
CA CYS A 469 2.46 15.57 1.40
C CYS A 469 0.96 15.25 1.44
N ILE A 470 0.33 15.06 0.29
CA ILE A 470 -1.00 14.47 0.16
C ILE A 470 -0.81 13.02 -0.26
N SER A 471 -1.19 12.08 0.59
CA SER A 471 -1.06 10.64 0.34
C SER A 471 -2.41 9.97 0.17
N SER A 472 -2.56 9.13 -0.83
CA SER A 472 -3.76 8.33 -1.08
C SER A 472 -3.36 6.89 -1.41
N PRO A 473 -4.19 5.88 -1.11
CA PRO A 473 -3.97 4.53 -1.61
C PRO A 473 -4.23 4.43 -3.13
N ARG A 474 -4.87 5.44 -3.74
CA ARG A 474 -5.25 5.46 -5.16
C ARG A 474 -4.26 6.20 -6.07
N PHE A 475 -3.36 7.02 -5.51
CA PHE A 475 -2.37 7.72 -6.31
C PHE A 475 -1.06 7.95 -5.55
N PRO A 476 0.09 8.08 -6.25
CA PRO A 476 1.37 8.44 -5.67
C PRO A 476 1.28 9.70 -4.81
N SER A 477 1.92 9.69 -3.64
CA SER A 477 1.86 10.85 -2.75
C SER A 477 2.45 12.09 -3.43
N VAL A 478 1.73 13.21 -3.36
CA VAL A 478 2.16 14.50 -3.90
C VAL A 478 2.78 15.30 -2.78
N CYS A 479 4.03 15.72 -2.92
CA CYS A 479 4.72 16.42 -1.85
C CYS A 479 5.39 17.70 -2.35
N ASN A 480 5.39 18.72 -1.51
CA ASN A 480 6.34 19.82 -1.61
C ASN A 480 7.20 19.81 -0.34
N LEU A 481 8.49 19.52 -0.52
CA LEU A 481 9.42 19.37 0.60
C LEU A 481 10.07 20.69 1.05
N SER A 482 9.80 21.80 0.35
CA SER A 482 10.52 23.06 0.56
C SER A 482 9.63 24.27 0.31
N VAL A 483 8.48 24.33 0.99
CA VAL A 483 7.65 25.53 0.96
C VAL A 483 8.32 26.65 1.76
N PRO A 484 8.48 27.85 1.18
CA PRO A 484 8.99 29.01 1.90
C PRO A 484 8.17 29.29 3.17
N GLY A 485 8.87 29.66 4.25
CA GLY A 485 8.21 30.05 5.50
C GLY A 485 7.53 31.41 5.36
N VAL A 486 6.36 31.57 5.97
CA VAL A 486 5.75 32.88 6.18
C VAL A 486 6.49 33.57 7.31
N ALA A 487 6.86 34.85 7.13
CA ALA A 487 7.60 35.66 8.10
C ALA A 487 7.03 35.51 9.52
N ALA A 488 7.88 35.41 10.55
CA ALA A 488 7.45 35.08 11.92
C ALA A 488 6.46 36.11 12.50
N GLY A 489 5.49 35.63 13.28
CA GLY A 489 4.46 36.44 13.94
C GLY A 489 3.26 36.80 13.06
N GLN A 490 3.19 36.29 11.83
CA GLN A 490 2.02 36.50 10.96
C GLN A 490 0.84 35.61 11.38
N SER A 491 -0.36 35.98 10.95
CA SER A 491 -1.61 35.29 11.31
C SER A 491 -1.68 33.86 10.77
N ALA A 492 -2.50 33.02 11.40
CA ALA A 492 -2.83 31.69 10.87
C ALA A 492 -3.38 31.77 9.43
N LEU A 493 -4.18 32.79 9.11
CA LEU A 493 -4.67 33.03 7.74
C LEU A 493 -3.52 33.21 6.75
N ALA A 494 -2.50 34.01 7.06
CA ALA A 494 -1.36 34.20 6.15
C ALA A 494 -0.65 32.87 5.85
N VAL A 495 -0.55 31.99 6.84
CA VAL A 495 0.01 30.64 6.66
C VAL A 495 -0.92 29.75 5.85
N ALA A 496 -2.22 29.75 6.16
CA ALA A 496 -3.22 28.96 5.43
C ALA A 496 -3.30 29.37 3.95
N THR A 497 -3.23 30.66 3.64
CA THR A 497 -3.19 31.17 2.26
C THR A 497 -1.92 30.74 1.53
N ALA A 498 -0.74 30.85 2.18
CA ALA A 498 0.50 30.34 1.60
C ALA A 498 0.47 28.82 1.38
N PHE A 499 -0.19 28.09 2.28
CA PHE A 499 -0.40 26.65 2.17
C PHE A 499 -1.27 26.32 0.96
N ALA A 500 -2.45 26.93 0.86
CA ALA A 500 -3.36 26.74 -0.26
C ALA A 500 -2.69 27.08 -1.60
N ALA A 501 -1.96 28.19 -1.67
CA ALA A 501 -1.19 28.56 -2.86
C ALA A 501 -0.12 27.52 -3.21
N SER A 502 0.57 26.95 -2.21
CA SER A 502 1.55 25.89 -2.45
C SER A 502 0.92 24.61 -2.98
N ILE A 503 -0.27 24.22 -2.49
CA ILE A 503 -1.01 23.05 -2.99
C ILE A 503 -1.48 23.30 -4.43
N ASN A 504 -2.12 24.44 -4.68
CA ASN A 504 -2.65 24.79 -6.00
C ASN A 504 -1.56 24.93 -7.07
N ALA A 505 -0.32 25.22 -6.67
CA ALA A 505 0.83 25.25 -7.57
C ALA A 505 1.41 23.86 -7.90
N GLN A 506 0.96 22.78 -7.23
CA GLN A 506 1.39 21.42 -7.56
C GLN A 506 0.48 20.81 -8.61
N ALA A 507 1.06 20.53 -9.78
CA ALA A 507 0.46 19.60 -10.72
C ALA A 507 0.60 18.17 -10.18
N CYS A 508 -0.51 17.45 -10.10
CA CYS A 508 -0.53 16.02 -9.82
C CYS A 508 -1.19 15.31 -11.00
N CYS A 509 -0.53 14.27 -11.49
CA CYS A 509 -0.99 13.50 -12.64
C CYS A 509 -2.27 12.75 -12.28
N ASP A 510 -2.27 12.01 -11.19
CA ASP A 510 -3.39 11.14 -10.87
C ASP A 510 -4.53 11.83 -10.09
N ALA A 511 -4.38 13.12 -9.74
CA ALA A 511 -5.41 13.90 -9.04
C ALA A 511 -5.35 15.42 -9.30
N GLN A 512 -6.51 16.06 -9.47
CA GLN A 512 -6.64 17.51 -9.43
C GLN A 512 -6.65 17.95 -7.96
N LEU A 513 -5.68 18.79 -7.59
CA LEU A 513 -5.56 19.35 -6.26
C LEU A 513 -6.14 20.77 -6.26
N PHE A 514 -7.00 21.03 -5.29
CA PHE A 514 -7.50 22.38 -5.03
C PHE A 514 -7.48 22.64 -3.54
N ALA A 515 -7.10 23.83 -3.14
CA ALA A 515 -7.10 24.26 -1.76
C ALA A 515 -7.54 25.71 -1.66
N VAL A 516 -8.35 25.98 -0.63
CA VAL A 516 -8.83 27.33 -0.28
C VAL A 516 -8.67 27.55 1.21
N ALA A 517 -8.34 28.78 1.59
CA ALA A 517 -8.19 29.19 2.97
C ALA A 517 -8.96 30.48 3.22
N GLY A 518 -9.48 30.62 4.44
CA GLY A 518 -10.25 31.79 4.84
C GLY A 518 -10.46 31.86 6.35
N VAL A 519 -11.38 32.73 6.76
CA VAL A 519 -11.78 32.89 8.16
C VAL A 519 -13.29 32.82 8.24
N TYR A 520 -13.79 31.95 9.11
CA TYR A 520 -15.20 31.83 9.42
C TYR A 520 -15.38 31.89 10.94
N SER A 521 -16.28 32.77 11.42
CA SER A 521 -16.52 33.04 12.85
C SER A 521 -15.22 33.21 13.67
N GLY A 522 -14.26 33.98 13.13
CA GLY A 522 -12.96 34.25 13.78
C GLY A 522 -11.95 33.08 13.76
N THR A 523 -12.30 31.93 13.20
CA THR A 523 -11.44 30.76 13.08
C THR A 523 -10.87 30.64 11.67
N THR A 524 -9.56 30.46 11.53
CA THR A 524 -8.93 30.20 10.21
C THR A 524 -9.17 28.77 9.77
N TYR A 525 -9.60 28.59 8.53
CA TYR A 525 -9.78 27.29 7.89
C TYR A 525 -8.86 27.10 6.67
N LEU A 526 -8.64 25.83 6.35
CA LEU A 526 -8.04 25.36 5.10
C LEU A 526 -8.88 24.18 4.63
N VAL A 527 -9.47 24.28 3.45
CA VAL A 527 -10.13 23.17 2.77
C VAL A 527 -9.17 22.66 1.71
N VAL A 528 -8.96 21.35 1.68
CA VAL A 528 -8.22 20.67 0.62
C VAL A 528 -9.16 19.72 -0.09
N ARG A 529 -9.19 19.82 -1.41
CA ARG A 529 -9.98 19.02 -2.34
C ARG A 529 -9.04 18.21 -3.22
N VAL A 530 -9.41 16.96 -3.42
CA VAL A 530 -8.69 16.02 -4.29
C VAL A 530 -9.70 15.33 -5.20
N ALA A 531 -9.60 15.57 -6.50
CA ALA A 531 -10.37 14.84 -7.51
C ALA A 531 -9.43 13.86 -8.23
N SER A 532 -9.47 12.56 -7.90
CA SER A 532 -8.59 11.60 -8.60
C SER A 532 -9.19 11.13 -9.90
N GLN A 533 -8.33 10.77 -10.86
CA GLN A 533 -8.79 10.28 -12.17
C GLN A 533 -9.33 8.83 -12.16
N GLU A 534 -9.25 8.13 -11.03
CA GLU A 534 -9.88 6.81 -10.83
C GLU A 534 -11.32 6.90 -10.29
N ALA A 535 -12.20 6.00 -10.73
CA ALA A 535 -13.61 5.99 -10.33
C ALA A 535 -13.83 5.71 -8.81
N GLY A 536 -14.55 6.62 -8.13
CA GLY A 536 -15.01 6.49 -6.72
C GLY A 536 -14.25 7.37 -5.72
N ASP A 537 -14.70 7.41 -4.45
CA ASP A 537 -14.11 8.26 -3.39
C ASP A 537 -12.61 8.09 -3.22
N THR A 538 -11.88 9.20 -3.06
CA THR A 538 -10.43 9.27 -3.06
C THR A 538 -9.93 9.58 -1.64
N PRO A 539 -9.89 8.59 -0.72
CA PRO A 539 -9.44 8.86 0.64
C PRO A 539 -7.98 9.33 0.60
N PHE A 540 -7.72 10.56 1.02
CA PHE A 540 -6.38 11.14 1.03
C PHE A 540 -6.03 11.68 2.41
N ASP A 541 -4.81 11.51 2.89
CA ASP A 541 -4.33 12.17 4.10
C ASP A 541 -3.40 13.33 3.76
N LEU A 542 -3.57 14.47 4.42
CA LEU A 542 -2.65 15.61 4.36
C LEU A 542 -1.64 15.48 5.50
N CYS A 543 -0.37 15.40 5.15
CA CYS A 543 0.75 15.35 6.07
C CYS A 543 1.56 16.63 5.98
N VAL A 544 2.13 17.06 7.11
CA VAL A 544 2.96 18.28 7.24
C VAL A 544 4.25 17.98 8.00
N GLY A 545 5.27 18.80 7.78
CA GLY A 545 6.57 18.65 8.42
C GLY A 545 7.49 19.87 8.27
N PRO A 546 8.71 19.79 8.80
CA PRO A 546 9.74 20.81 8.62
C PRO A 546 10.29 20.80 7.18
N GLY A 547 10.70 21.97 6.68
CA GLY A 547 11.25 22.12 5.33
C GLY A 547 12.58 21.38 5.15
N GLY A 548 12.82 20.87 3.95
CA GLY A 548 14.02 20.08 3.60
C GLY A 548 13.94 18.60 4.00
N GLY A 549 12.84 18.16 4.61
CA GLY A 549 12.60 16.77 4.99
C GLY A 549 11.17 16.29 4.67
N PRO A 550 10.91 14.97 4.75
CA PRO A 550 9.58 14.42 4.50
C PRO A 550 8.56 14.98 5.48
N ALA A 551 7.29 15.03 5.08
CA ALA A 551 6.20 15.30 6.00
C ALA A 551 6.17 14.22 7.10
N THR A 552 6.14 14.63 8.37
CA THR A 552 6.33 13.73 9.52
C THR A 552 5.08 13.53 10.37
N CYS A 553 4.07 14.39 10.19
CA CYS A 553 2.83 14.33 10.94
C CYS A 553 1.63 14.40 10.00
N CYS A 554 0.62 13.55 10.22
CA CYS A 554 -0.62 13.54 9.44
C CYS A 554 -1.81 13.49 10.41
N PRO A 555 -2.73 14.47 10.40
CA PRO A 555 -3.95 14.38 11.17
C PRO A 555 -4.96 13.49 10.42
N VAL A 556 -4.80 12.18 10.57
CA VAL A 556 -5.56 11.16 9.82
C VAL A 556 -6.99 10.95 10.32
N MET A 557 -7.36 11.44 11.51
CA MET A 557 -8.71 11.36 12.07
C MET A 557 -9.28 12.75 12.34
N PRO A 558 -10.61 12.94 12.33
CA PRO A 558 -11.20 14.18 12.84
C PRO A 558 -10.70 14.51 14.26
N LEU A 559 -10.46 15.78 14.53
CA LEU A 559 -9.88 16.32 15.76
C LEU A 559 -8.43 15.92 16.07
N SER A 560 -7.78 15.13 15.21
CA SER A 560 -6.34 14.93 15.29
C SER A 560 -5.60 16.15 14.76
N PHE A 561 -4.42 16.42 15.31
CA PHE A 561 -3.65 17.63 15.01
C PHE A 561 -2.18 17.34 14.76
N CYS A 562 -1.55 18.25 14.04
CA CYS A 562 -0.12 18.34 13.87
C CYS A 562 0.37 19.67 14.43
N ASP A 563 1.35 19.61 15.32
CA ASP A 563 2.13 20.76 15.79
C ASP A 563 3.12 21.19 14.70
N PHE A 564 2.55 21.57 13.56
CA PHE A 564 3.22 22.24 12.44
C PHE A 564 3.17 23.76 12.69
N ASN A 565 3.84 24.54 11.86
CA ASN A 565 3.96 25.99 11.99
C ASN A 565 2.85 26.73 11.22
N PRO A 566 1.71 27.15 11.83
CA PRO A 566 1.22 26.85 13.19
C PRO A 566 0.31 25.60 13.21
N ARG A 567 -0.25 25.25 14.37
CA ARG A 567 -0.94 23.96 14.57
C ARG A 567 -2.05 23.76 13.53
N LEU A 568 -2.01 22.63 12.83
CA LEU A 568 -3.00 22.20 11.86
C LEU A 568 -3.85 21.09 12.48
N THR A 569 -5.16 21.27 12.55
CA THR A 569 -6.10 20.27 13.10
C THR A 569 -7.10 19.87 12.04
N ARG A 570 -7.32 18.57 11.83
CA ARG A 570 -8.38 18.08 10.94
C ARG A 570 -9.73 18.22 11.64
N LEU A 571 -10.74 18.75 10.95
CA LEU A 571 -12.10 18.83 11.47
C LEU A 571 -12.96 17.69 10.93
N ALA A 572 -14.04 17.38 11.66
CA ALA A 572 -15.07 16.47 11.18
C ALA A 572 -15.97 17.23 10.20
N THR A 573 -16.34 16.57 9.10
CA THR A 573 -17.44 16.99 8.22
C THR A 573 -18.63 16.08 8.52
N HIS A 574 -19.84 16.54 8.22
CA HIS A 574 -21.04 15.84 8.70
C HIS A 574 -21.55 14.75 7.72
N GLY A 575 -20.98 14.68 6.52
CA GLY A 575 -21.37 13.74 5.47
C GLY A 575 -22.72 14.08 4.84
N GLN A 576 -23.13 15.34 4.91
CA GLN A 576 -24.41 15.85 4.41
C GLN A 576 -24.12 16.84 3.28
N ASP A 577 -24.88 16.73 2.20
CA ASP A 577 -24.80 17.57 1.00
C ASP A 577 -26.25 17.77 0.53
N CYS A 578 -26.93 18.76 1.10
CA CYS A 578 -28.37 18.92 0.89
C CYS A 578 -28.70 19.50 -0.49
N ASN A 579 -27.81 20.34 -1.03
CA ASN A 579 -27.98 21.00 -2.32
C ASN A 579 -27.44 20.15 -3.49
N ALA A 580 -26.86 18.99 -3.18
CA ALA A 580 -26.31 17.99 -4.09
C ALA A 580 -25.23 18.54 -5.03
N ASN A 581 -24.47 19.54 -4.57
CA ASN A 581 -23.38 20.15 -5.34
C ASN A 581 -22.05 19.37 -5.20
N GLY A 582 -22.01 18.35 -4.34
CA GLY A 582 -20.85 17.51 -4.04
C GLY A 582 -19.98 18.01 -2.87
N HIS A 583 -20.30 19.16 -2.28
CA HIS A 583 -19.65 19.71 -1.09
C HIS A 583 -20.39 19.29 0.17
N ASP A 584 -19.64 19.09 1.24
CA ASP A 584 -20.27 18.90 2.55
C ASP A 584 -20.89 20.24 3.01
N ASP A 585 -22.08 20.20 3.59
CA ASP A 585 -22.80 21.35 4.13
C ASP A 585 -21.90 22.22 5.05
N SER A 586 -21.05 21.59 5.87
CA SER A 586 -20.11 22.31 6.73
C SER A 586 -19.04 23.10 5.96
N ILE A 587 -18.66 22.63 4.77
CA ILE A 587 -17.73 23.32 3.88
C ILE A 587 -18.45 24.45 3.13
N ASP A 588 -19.69 24.23 2.69
CA ASP A 588 -20.48 25.25 2.01
C ASP A 588 -20.71 26.47 2.91
N ILE A 589 -21.06 26.26 4.19
CA ILE A 589 -21.20 27.33 5.17
C ILE A 589 -19.87 28.06 5.39
N ILE A 590 -18.80 27.32 5.68
CA ILE A 590 -17.50 27.90 6.06
C ILE A 590 -16.86 28.67 4.89
N THR A 591 -17.07 28.21 3.66
CA THR A 591 -16.58 28.90 2.45
C THR A 591 -17.50 30.03 1.98
N GLY A 592 -18.71 30.14 2.55
CA GLY A 592 -19.73 31.13 2.19
C GLY A 592 -20.48 30.81 0.89
N ALA A 593 -20.45 29.55 0.46
CA ALA A 593 -21.25 29.07 -0.68
C ALA A 593 -22.74 28.95 -0.31
N SER A 594 -23.05 28.63 0.95
CA SER A 594 -24.39 28.67 1.52
C SER A 594 -24.43 29.53 2.78
N ALA A 595 -25.60 30.10 3.05
CA ALA A 595 -25.86 30.88 4.26
C ALA A 595 -26.25 29.95 5.43
N ASP A 596 -25.89 30.35 6.64
CA ASP A 596 -26.35 29.79 7.92
C ASP A 596 -26.61 30.99 8.81
N VAL A 597 -27.73 31.69 8.57
CA VAL A 597 -28.01 32.98 9.21
C VAL A 597 -28.29 32.83 10.70
N ASN A 598 -28.77 31.66 11.13
CA ASN A 598 -29.10 31.37 12.52
C ASN A 598 -27.97 30.66 13.31
N ASP A 599 -26.81 30.44 12.68
CA ASP A 599 -25.61 29.80 13.23
C ASP A 599 -25.89 28.40 13.84
N ASP A 600 -26.85 27.64 13.29
CA ASP A 600 -27.20 26.32 13.80
C ASP A 600 -26.41 25.15 13.19
N GLY A 601 -25.53 25.47 12.22
CA GLY A 601 -24.63 24.53 11.56
C GLY A 601 -25.28 23.75 10.42
N ILE A 602 -26.48 24.12 10.00
CA ILE A 602 -27.20 23.58 8.84
C ILE A 602 -27.41 24.72 7.84
N PRO A 603 -27.08 24.56 6.55
CA PRO A 603 -27.28 25.63 5.58
C PRO A 603 -28.77 25.98 5.45
N ASP A 604 -29.12 27.27 5.40
CA ASP A 604 -30.50 27.78 5.30
C ASP A 604 -31.23 27.17 4.08
N ASP A 605 -30.51 26.89 2.99
CA ASP A 605 -31.03 26.23 1.78
C ASP A 605 -31.50 24.77 2.03
N CYS A 606 -30.95 24.13 3.06
CA CYS A 606 -31.34 22.79 3.52
C CYS A 606 -32.49 22.83 4.52
N GLN A 607 -32.73 23.99 5.12
CA GLN A 607 -33.79 24.18 6.07
C GLN A 607 -35.11 24.39 5.33
N PRO A 608 -36.23 23.84 5.83
CA PRO A 608 -37.52 24.28 5.36
C PRO A 608 -37.56 25.79 5.49
N ALA A 609 -37.96 26.50 4.43
CA ALA A 609 -38.11 27.94 4.49
C ALA A 609 -38.88 28.30 5.78
N PRO A 610 -38.36 29.21 6.62
CA PRO A 610 -38.94 29.49 7.93
C PRO A 610 -40.41 29.80 7.73
N CYS A 611 -41.28 29.01 8.35
CA CYS A 611 -42.71 29.15 8.19
C CYS A 611 -43.18 30.29 9.09
N PRO A 612 -43.48 31.48 8.55
CA PRO A 612 -43.71 32.66 9.40
C PRO A 612 -44.99 32.50 10.25
N ALA A 613 -45.87 31.57 9.87
CA ALA A 613 -47.07 31.21 10.59
C ALA A 613 -46.84 30.33 11.83
N ASP A 614 -45.70 29.63 11.94
CA ASP A 614 -45.29 28.84 13.12
C ASP A 614 -44.59 29.77 14.12
N PHE A 615 -45.38 30.66 14.73
CA PHE A 615 -44.90 31.78 15.53
C PHE A 615 -44.06 31.37 16.74
N ASN A 616 -44.31 30.19 17.32
CA ASN A 616 -43.51 29.68 18.45
C ASN A 616 -42.44 28.65 18.04
N HIS A 617 -42.24 28.45 16.74
CA HIS A 617 -41.28 27.52 16.15
C HIS A 617 -41.43 26.07 16.67
N SER A 618 -42.68 25.61 16.83
CA SER A 618 -42.98 24.25 17.27
C SER A 618 -42.83 23.20 16.16
N GLY A 619 -42.65 23.63 14.92
CA GLY A 619 -42.63 22.80 13.72
C GLY A 619 -44.02 22.55 13.11
N ALA A 620 -45.07 23.21 13.61
CA ALA A 620 -46.43 23.08 13.08
C ALA A 620 -47.26 24.35 13.33
N VAL A 621 -48.04 24.76 12.32
CA VAL A 621 -48.98 25.88 12.49
C VAL A 621 -50.23 25.40 13.23
N THR A 622 -50.38 25.82 14.48
CA THR A 622 -51.49 25.44 15.35
C THR A 622 -52.22 26.65 15.92
N SER A 623 -53.34 26.43 16.60
CA SER A 623 -54.01 27.51 17.33
C SER A 623 -53.11 28.17 18.38
N GLN A 624 -52.05 27.50 18.84
CA GLN A 624 -51.12 28.07 19.81
C GLN A 624 -50.32 29.23 19.19
N ASP A 625 -49.84 29.09 17.96
CA ASP A 625 -49.12 30.13 17.21
C ASP A 625 -49.98 31.38 17.00
N PHE A 626 -51.25 31.18 16.71
CA PHE A 626 -52.22 32.27 16.62
C PHE A 626 -52.36 33.04 17.94
N PHE A 627 -52.47 32.33 19.07
CA PHE A 627 -52.58 32.97 20.38
C PHE A 627 -51.28 33.64 20.81
N ASP A 628 -50.13 33.03 20.50
CA ASP A 628 -48.81 33.59 20.81
C ASP A 628 -48.56 34.87 19.99
N PHE A 629 -48.90 34.88 18.69
CA PHE A 629 -48.83 36.09 17.86
C PHE A 629 -49.76 37.19 18.36
N ILE A 630 -51.02 36.87 18.70
CA ILE A 630 -51.95 37.87 19.24
C ILE A 630 -51.44 38.46 20.55
N ALA A 631 -50.87 37.65 21.42
CA ALA A 631 -50.28 38.12 22.67
C ALA A 631 -49.08 39.04 22.39
N ALA A 632 -48.20 38.68 21.45
CA ALA A 632 -47.09 39.51 21.01
C ALA A 632 -47.55 40.85 20.41
N PHE A 633 -48.56 40.81 19.54
CA PHE A 633 -49.17 41.96 18.87
C PHE A 633 -49.74 42.98 19.86
N PHE A 634 -50.55 42.52 20.82
CA PHE A 634 -51.12 43.43 21.84
C PHE A 634 -50.10 43.95 22.85
N ASN A 635 -48.97 43.28 23.00
CA ASN A 635 -47.86 43.73 23.82
C ASN A 635 -46.81 44.54 23.04
N ASN A 636 -47.02 44.77 21.72
CA ASN A 636 -46.12 45.51 20.85
C ASN A 636 -44.67 45.02 20.94
N THR A 637 -44.49 43.71 20.93
CA THR A 637 -43.16 43.08 20.98
C THR A 637 -42.51 43.13 19.60
N PRO A 638 -41.17 43.16 19.49
CA PRO A 638 -40.49 43.17 18.18
C PRO A 638 -40.87 41.99 17.27
N GLY A 639 -41.25 40.84 17.83
CA GLY A 639 -41.67 39.67 17.06
C GLY A 639 -43.03 39.80 16.35
N SER A 640 -43.84 40.83 16.65
CA SER A 640 -45.15 41.04 16.00
C SER A 640 -45.11 42.01 14.81
N ASP A 641 -43.95 42.55 14.45
CA ASP A 641 -43.70 43.23 13.18
C ASP A 641 -43.46 42.15 12.11
N PHE A 642 -44.54 41.71 11.47
CA PHE A 642 -44.56 40.54 10.60
C PHE A 642 -44.00 40.85 9.21
N ASN A 643 -44.14 42.09 8.74
CA ASN A 643 -43.60 42.53 7.45
C ASN A 643 -42.22 43.20 7.55
N ASN A 644 -41.68 43.32 8.78
CA ASN A 644 -40.36 43.87 9.10
C ASN A 644 -40.18 45.34 8.66
N ASP A 645 -41.23 46.17 8.74
CA ASP A 645 -41.16 47.59 8.39
C ASP A 645 -40.75 48.51 9.57
N GLY A 646 -40.52 47.90 10.74
CA GLY A 646 -40.13 48.57 11.98
C GLY A 646 -41.31 49.02 12.84
N GLN A 647 -42.56 48.71 12.47
CA GLN A 647 -43.77 49.09 13.20
C GLN A 647 -44.77 47.93 13.30
N THR A 648 -45.24 47.60 14.50
CA THR A 648 -46.39 46.69 14.65
C THR A 648 -47.71 47.43 14.42
N THR A 649 -48.37 47.14 13.31
CA THR A 649 -49.62 47.77 12.87
C THR A 649 -50.68 46.74 12.50
N SER A 650 -51.90 47.18 12.20
CA SER A 650 -52.94 46.26 11.69
C SER A 650 -52.51 45.51 10.42
N GLN A 651 -51.54 46.03 9.66
CA GLN A 651 -51.01 45.36 8.48
C GLN A 651 -50.32 44.04 8.84
N ASP A 652 -49.49 44.03 9.89
CA ASP A 652 -48.81 42.83 10.39
C ASP A 652 -49.79 41.75 10.84
N PHE A 653 -50.89 42.16 11.47
CA PHE A 653 -51.96 41.25 11.84
C PHE A 653 -52.62 40.59 10.63
N PHE A 654 -52.88 41.36 9.57
CA PHE A 654 -53.46 40.81 8.34
C PHE A 654 -52.48 39.93 7.58
N ASP A 655 -51.21 40.32 7.51
CA ASP A 655 -50.16 39.54 6.86
C ASP A 655 -49.94 38.19 7.59
N PHE A 656 -49.92 38.20 8.93
CA PHE A 656 -49.87 36.97 9.73
C PHE A 656 -51.10 36.08 9.51
N ILE A 657 -52.32 36.63 9.50
CA ILE A 657 -53.53 35.84 9.26
C ILE A 657 -53.52 35.17 7.89
N VAL A 658 -53.04 35.88 6.86
CA VAL A 658 -52.90 35.32 5.51
C VAL A 658 -51.92 34.14 5.53
N ALA A 659 -50.77 34.30 6.17
CA ALA A 659 -49.79 33.22 6.31
C ALA A 659 -50.32 32.04 7.15
N PHE A 660 -51.01 32.32 8.26
CA PHE A 660 -51.57 31.31 9.16
C PHE A 660 -52.55 30.36 8.47
N PHE A 661 -53.42 30.90 7.62
CA PHE A 661 -54.36 30.07 6.85
C PHE A 661 -53.76 29.44 5.59
N ALA A 662 -52.66 30.00 5.07
CA ALA A 662 -51.91 29.37 3.98
C ALA A 662 -51.13 28.14 4.46
N GLY A 663 -50.68 28.14 5.72
CA GLY A 663 -49.85 27.10 6.31
C GLY A 663 -48.38 27.19 5.87
N CYS A 664 -47.64 26.12 6.17
CA CYS A 664 -46.35 25.79 5.58
C CYS A 664 -46.57 24.64 4.56
#